data_AF-D8UBV7-F1
#
_entry.id   AF-D8UBV7-F1
#
_cell.length_a   1.000
_cell.length_b   1.000
_cell.length_c   1.000
_cell.angle_alpha   90.00
_cell.angle_beta   90.00
_cell.angle_gamma   90.00
#
_symmetry.space_group_name_H-M   'P 1'
#
loop_
_entity.id
_entity.type
_entity.pdbx_description
1 polymer ?
#
loop_
_entity_poly.entity_id
_entity_poly.type
_entity_poly.pdbx_seq_one_letter_code
_entity_poly.pdbx_strand_id
1 'polypeptide(L)'
;MFTRTFLAASHVLNDLLASGEIRAEQADSAKAKYTQLHGALVKALQTEKDLLLQAKALKRQKEDQDTALAGVGGLPGLGVGADDIDQLREDVEAALSEAALAQERQQLLQLEVTDLQRQRNELGARMEELAAEHAAALQPLINQARGEAAALTDELDEERRRVEAARQELDDARTRLASVQADIASLSEAKAVERANLVKIDPLPDKARRQADAVGSILKSVQVGGHGTIASEALGIQNGITLPHRKNSKMYHNLRNACGQVCQPGNFWSLFRMALRVAAGQLDSMNARLAEHEAQYRTAAARERELQEDHSKMLVSLDRGRVQVEAKARHADDIRKDVELASIEADKILTDQVELDLRIKNLVVELKAESDHLNRRQREKELMLRQYRLTEQQLKDARDMLPNLKFQVEQLHRDVNTLEARRKSQSRELQEIKRELDIQMAAFLHEEADGKGKVALFQLTFKEVALLESELAALKREEAEREMILRDLGSQRDRIALSIAQRLRKVKDVQMTSRIKEVELAELKKIRKEVGRRIRDFEKLYDLVKNQRNKFVNLIQAASQSTTEMKDKLKVLQNELDILQNEVGIKDKLLQQQHTQHQANIAERDQLRVELGRLGMVFRDKQTVVDEQISEVDKLNAIINGCEKEMLRLKKQYELVIEARNYTGIMLIDRNDELCVLYEKANIQEEVIRGGQLELRRRDDEARLLRLEVAELERSIAVMRRLVPSVPLLDTDVAALQKELFEARREAEALSLALENPSNQSRWRMLEGKIPDREELSAKIQRVGYTRLVAAFQQRWEYRTAGYSSSLPADVLLTCLSISDSLHWALSGLALEERLNDKKEQLLEKELILEEITSLSDKLRVQAAEGRADTLELAKRVNEYQSKLRAVTRKIMATVSELSMYQASALKLGAEKEELESAVSLAAQRLEAGEPPTDDTEREWARIERERQTLEILADERKAIADALDGHTSQVQSTADPRPNAYIPENLGIPKPYGSFAPFKPQEPGSTMRHIRKPVPKEIVI
;
A
#
# COMPACT_ATOMS: atom_id res chain seq x y z
N MET A 1 -15.29 75.91 -64.62
CA MET A 1 -14.37 75.09 -63.81
C MET A 1 -15.08 74.19 -62.81
N PHE A 2 -16.10 74.65 -62.08
CA PHE A 2 -16.71 73.89 -60.96
C PHE A 2 -17.60 72.69 -61.33
N THR A 3 -18.06 72.54 -62.58
CA THR A 3 -18.78 71.34 -63.03
C THR A 3 -17.87 70.14 -63.32
N ARG A 4 -16.56 70.37 -63.55
CA ARG A 4 -15.56 69.32 -63.82
C ARG A 4 -15.15 68.54 -62.55
N THR A 5 -15.19 69.18 -61.39
CA THR A 5 -14.86 68.56 -60.10
C THR A 5 -15.95 67.61 -59.59
N PHE A 6 -17.21 67.84 -59.97
CA PHE A 6 -18.34 66.96 -59.64
C PHE A 6 -18.21 65.58 -60.29
N LEU A 7 -17.84 65.53 -61.58
CA LEU A 7 -17.65 64.28 -62.31
C LEU A 7 -16.50 63.45 -61.71
N ALA A 8 -15.39 64.09 -61.34
CA ALA A 8 -14.25 63.41 -60.74
C ALA A 8 -14.56 62.76 -59.37
N ALA A 9 -15.28 63.47 -58.49
CA ALA A 9 -15.67 62.94 -57.19
C ALA A 9 -16.70 61.79 -57.29
N SER A 10 -17.61 61.86 -58.28
CA SER A 10 -18.58 60.80 -58.55
C SER A 10 -17.92 59.52 -59.06
N HIS A 11 -16.88 59.63 -59.89
CA HIS A 11 -16.08 58.49 -60.36
C HIS A 11 -15.37 57.77 -59.21
N VAL A 12 -14.70 58.49 -58.30
CA VAL A 12 -14.02 57.88 -57.14
C VAL A 12 -14.97 57.13 -56.21
N LEU A 13 -16.18 57.66 -56.00
CA LEU A 13 -17.21 56.99 -55.19
C LEU A 13 -17.79 55.75 -55.89
N ASN A 14 -17.81 55.71 -57.23
CA ASN A 14 -18.20 54.52 -57.99
C ASN A 14 -17.11 53.44 -57.94
N ASP A 15 -15.84 53.82 -57.97
CA ASP A 15 -14.72 52.88 -57.88
C ASP A 15 -14.66 52.20 -56.50
N LEU A 16 -14.90 52.96 -55.41
CA LEU A 16 -14.97 52.42 -54.05
C LEU A 16 -16.20 51.52 -53.79
N LEU A 17 -17.27 51.71 -54.58
CA LEU A 17 -18.45 50.84 -54.56
C LEU A 17 -18.19 49.54 -55.34
N ALA A 18 -17.40 49.62 -56.42
CA ALA A 18 -16.96 48.45 -57.18
C ALA A 18 -15.95 47.58 -56.41
N SER A 19 -15.12 48.17 -55.54
CA SER A 19 -14.20 47.42 -54.66
C SER A 19 -14.87 46.83 -53.41
N GLY A 20 -16.16 47.11 -53.17
CA GLY A 20 -16.93 46.58 -52.04
C GLY A 20 -16.63 47.24 -50.68
N GLU A 21 -15.81 48.28 -50.66
CA GLU A 21 -15.42 48.99 -49.42
C GLU A 21 -16.54 49.87 -48.86
N ILE A 22 -17.58 50.19 -49.65
CA ILE A 22 -18.70 51.03 -49.23
C ILE A 22 -20.04 50.48 -49.76
N ARG A 23 -21.09 50.51 -48.93
CA ARG A 23 -22.45 50.10 -49.34
C ARG A 23 -23.08 51.09 -50.31
N ALA A 24 -23.91 50.61 -51.24
CA ALA A 24 -24.56 51.44 -52.26
C ALA A 24 -25.31 52.65 -51.67
N GLU A 25 -26.03 52.44 -50.57
CA GLU A 25 -26.76 53.49 -49.85
C GLU A 25 -25.84 54.60 -49.30
N GLN A 26 -24.62 54.25 -48.88
CA GLN A 26 -23.66 55.20 -48.33
C GLN A 26 -23.00 56.04 -49.44
N ALA A 27 -22.70 55.43 -50.59
CA ALA A 27 -22.18 56.15 -51.75
C ALA A 27 -23.24 57.13 -52.31
N ASP A 28 -24.50 56.70 -52.38
CA ASP A 28 -25.60 57.55 -52.83
C ASP A 28 -25.91 58.67 -51.84
N SER A 29 -25.85 58.38 -50.53
CA SER A 29 -25.96 59.41 -49.48
C SER A 29 -24.84 60.45 -49.57
N ALA A 30 -23.59 60.01 -49.82
CA ALA A 30 -22.44 60.89 -49.95
C ALA A 30 -22.55 61.77 -51.21
N LYS A 31 -22.96 61.19 -52.35
CA LYS A 31 -23.24 61.93 -53.59
C LYS A 31 -24.33 62.97 -53.37
N ALA A 32 -25.44 62.58 -52.72
CA ALA A 32 -26.55 63.46 -52.39
C ALA A 32 -26.12 64.64 -51.49
N LYS A 33 -25.34 64.36 -50.45
CA LYS A 33 -24.77 65.40 -49.55
C LYS A 33 -23.84 66.35 -50.29
N TYR A 34 -22.99 65.86 -51.19
CA TYR A 34 -22.10 66.71 -51.98
C TYR A 34 -22.87 67.60 -52.96
N THR A 35 -23.88 67.07 -53.65
CA THR A 35 -24.79 67.90 -54.48
C THR A 35 -25.53 68.95 -53.65
N GLN A 36 -25.93 68.62 -52.43
CA GLN A 36 -26.62 69.54 -51.53
C GLN A 36 -25.69 70.67 -51.05
N LEU A 37 -24.44 70.35 -50.67
CA LEU A 37 -23.42 71.33 -50.29
C LEU A 37 -23.06 72.25 -51.46
N HIS A 38 -22.93 71.70 -52.67
CA HIS A 38 -22.66 72.49 -53.87
C HIS A 38 -23.83 73.44 -54.18
N GLY A 39 -25.06 72.94 -54.13
CA GLY A 39 -26.26 73.76 -54.31
C GLY A 39 -26.42 74.85 -53.25
N ALA A 40 -26.04 74.57 -52.00
CA ALA A 40 -26.04 75.55 -50.92
C ALA A 40 -25.01 76.66 -51.12
N LEU A 41 -23.80 76.31 -51.61
CA LEU A 41 -22.75 77.28 -51.91
C LEU A 41 -23.17 78.26 -53.02
N VAL A 42 -23.83 77.76 -54.08
CA VAL A 42 -24.34 78.59 -55.17
C VAL A 42 -25.43 79.54 -54.68
N LYS A 43 -26.37 79.08 -53.85
CA LYS A 43 -27.41 79.94 -53.26
C LYS A 43 -26.84 81.00 -52.32
N ALA A 44 -25.83 80.66 -51.53
CA ALA A 44 -25.15 81.59 -50.62
C ALA A 44 -24.46 82.75 -51.38
N LEU A 45 -23.88 82.47 -52.56
CA LEU A 45 -23.29 83.50 -53.41
C LEU A 45 -24.33 84.51 -53.94
N GLN A 46 -25.56 84.05 -54.20
CA GLN A 46 -26.65 84.93 -54.65
C GLN A 46 -27.21 85.78 -53.51
N THR A 47 -27.38 85.22 -52.30
CA THR A 47 -27.89 85.96 -51.13
C THR A 47 -26.91 87.01 -50.60
N GLU A 48 -25.59 86.78 -50.71
CA GLU A 48 -24.55 87.75 -50.37
C GLU A 48 -24.73 89.05 -51.17
N LYS A 49 -25.09 88.94 -52.45
CA LYS A 49 -25.28 90.08 -53.35
C LYS A 49 -26.49 90.93 -52.96
N ASP A 50 -27.59 90.31 -52.55
CA ASP A 50 -28.84 91.00 -52.22
C ASP A 50 -28.79 91.71 -50.85
N LEU A 51 -28.14 91.10 -49.85
CA LEU A 51 -27.99 91.67 -48.50
C LEU A 51 -27.15 92.96 -48.49
N LEU A 52 -26.14 93.06 -49.35
CA LEU A 52 -25.29 94.24 -49.48
C LEU A 52 -26.09 95.49 -49.87
N LEU A 53 -27.14 95.32 -50.69
CA LEU A 53 -28.00 96.42 -51.14
C LEU A 53 -28.89 96.95 -49.99
N GLN A 54 -29.39 96.09 -49.10
CA GLN A 54 -30.28 96.48 -47.99
C GLN A 54 -29.55 97.13 -46.82
N ALA A 55 -28.33 96.68 -46.49
CA ALA A 55 -27.55 97.23 -45.37
C ALA A 55 -27.21 98.73 -45.55
N LYS A 56 -27.06 99.20 -46.80
CA LYS A 56 -26.81 100.62 -47.11
C LYS A 56 -27.99 101.53 -46.76
N ALA A 57 -29.22 101.02 -46.77
CA ALA A 57 -30.42 101.82 -46.47
C ALA A 57 -30.60 102.08 -44.96
N LEU A 58 -30.33 101.07 -44.11
CA LEU A 58 -30.52 101.16 -42.65
C LEU A 58 -29.48 102.02 -41.94
N LYS A 59 -28.25 102.10 -42.48
CA LYS A 59 -27.16 102.87 -41.86
C LYS A 59 -27.49 104.37 -41.75
N ARG A 60 -28.25 104.89 -42.72
CA ARG A 60 -28.80 106.26 -42.70
C ARG A 60 -29.77 106.52 -41.54
N GLN A 61 -30.43 105.49 -40.99
CA GLN A 61 -31.51 105.65 -40.00
C GLN A 61 -31.01 105.67 -38.53
N LYS A 62 -29.80 105.17 -38.25
CA LYS A 62 -29.22 105.13 -36.89
C LYS A 62 -28.51 106.42 -36.50
N GLU A 63 -27.91 107.11 -37.47
CA GLU A 63 -27.27 108.41 -37.24
C GLU A 63 -28.25 109.41 -36.63
N ASP A 64 -29.54 109.31 -36.97
CA ASP A 64 -30.62 110.14 -36.43
C ASP A 64 -30.96 109.87 -34.94
N GLN A 65 -30.58 108.72 -34.34
CA GLN A 65 -30.97 108.32 -32.96
C GLN A 65 -29.89 108.49 -31.87
N ASP A 66 -28.60 108.43 -32.23
CA ASP A 66 -27.50 108.47 -31.24
C ASP A 66 -27.33 109.86 -30.57
N THR A 67 -27.96 110.90 -31.12
CA THR A 67 -28.01 112.25 -30.54
C THR A 67 -28.85 112.36 -29.25
N ALA A 68 -29.68 111.37 -28.90
CA ALA A 68 -30.64 111.47 -27.79
C ALA A 68 -30.21 110.89 -26.40
N LEU A 69 -29.10 110.14 -26.27
CA LEU A 69 -28.85 109.22 -25.13
C LEU A 69 -27.66 109.52 -24.18
N ALA A 70 -27.10 110.73 -24.20
CA ALA A 70 -25.91 111.09 -23.42
C ALA A 70 -26.17 111.59 -21.98
N GLY A 71 -27.38 111.46 -21.41
CA GLY A 71 -27.81 112.27 -20.25
C GLY A 71 -27.80 111.73 -18.80
N VAL A 72 -27.66 110.43 -18.46
CA VAL A 72 -28.02 109.95 -17.08
C VAL A 72 -27.18 108.78 -16.50
N GLY A 73 -26.34 109.00 -15.47
CA GLY A 73 -25.76 107.92 -14.64
C GLY A 73 -24.86 108.38 -13.46
N GLY A 74 -25.13 107.88 -12.23
CA GLY A 74 -24.19 107.85 -11.10
C GLY A 74 -24.79 107.77 -9.67
N LEU A 75 -24.47 106.71 -8.88
CA LEU A 75 -24.04 106.73 -7.43
C LEU A 75 -24.00 105.30 -6.74
N PRO A 76 -23.14 105.03 -5.70
CA PRO A 76 -22.74 103.68 -5.19
C PRO A 76 -22.86 103.38 -3.65
N GLY A 77 -22.74 102.10 -3.19
CA GLY A 77 -22.41 101.72 -1.77
C GLY A 77 -22.68 100.25 -1.29
N LEU A 78 -21.63 99.48 -0.93
CA LEU A 78 -21.61 98.14 -0.27
C LEU A 78 -20.27 97.94 0.50
N GLY A 79 -20.30 97.60 1.81
CA GLY A 79 -19.11 97.11 2.55
C GLY A 79 -19.19 97.15 4.09
N VAL A 80 -19.53 96.03 4.75
CA VAL A 80 -19.24 95.70 6.18
C VAL A 80 -19.22 94.15 6.31
N GLY A 81 -18.17 93.54 6.86
CA GLY A 81 -18.11 92.08 7.09
C GLY A 81 -16.74 91.43 7.37
N ALA A 82 -15.71 92.19 7.78
CA ALA A 82 -14.36 91.64 8.01
C ALA A 82 -14.01 91.39 9.49
N ASP A 83 -14.59 92.14 10.44
CA ASP A 83 -14.09 92.19 11.82
C ASP A 83 -14.57 91.04 12.74
N ASP A 84 -15.65 90.32 12.41
CA ASP A 84 -16.21 89.24 13.24
C ASP A 84 -15.42 87.90 13.16
N ILE A 85 -14.42 87.80 12.28
CA ILE A 85 -13.69 86.56 12.00
C ILE A 85 -12.47 86.36 12.92
N ASP A 86 -11.88 87.44 13.45
CA ASP A 86 -10.60 87.38 14.16
C ASP A 86 -10.74 87.04 15.66
N GLN A 87 -11.84 87.43 16.31
CA GLN A 87 -12.08 87.15 17.75
C GLN A 87 -12.26 85.65 18.08
N LEU A 88 -12.64 84.80 17.11
CA LEU A 88 -12.84 83.37 17.34
C LEU A 88 -11.53 82.54 17.36
N ARG A 89 -10.38 83.16 17.06
CA ARG A 89 -9.08 82.47 16.99
C ARG A 89 -8.29 82.52 18.31
N GLU A 90 -8.38 83.61 19.06
CA GLU A 90 -7.67 83.81 20.35
C GLU A 90 -8.09 82.80 21.44
N ASP A 91 -9.37 82.42 21.46
CA ASP A 91 -9.95 81.50 22.43
C ASP A 91 -9.40 80.04 22.37
N VAL A 92 -8.72 79.66 21.30
CA VAL A 92 -8.17 78.30 21.11
C VAL A 92 -6.80 78.14 21.76
N GLU A 93 -5.99 79.20 21.84
CA GLU A 93 -4.62 79.13 22.36
C GLU A 93 -4.57 79.01 23.90
N ALA A 94 -5.54 79.61 24.61
CA ALA A 94 -5.59 79.57 26.08
C ALA A 94 -5.83 78.17 26.68
N ALA A 95 -6.48 77.25 25.96
CA ALA A 95 -6.77 75.90 26.46
C ALA A 95 -5.56 74.94 26.38
N LEU A 96 -4.50 75.30 25.64
CA LEU A 96 -3.32 74.45 25.44
C LEU A 96 -2.29 74.57 26.58
N SER A 97 -2.24 75.71 27.28
CA SER A 97 -1.27 75.95 28.36
C SER A 97 -1.63 75.23 29.66
N GLU A 98 -2.92 75.04 29.96
CA GLU A 98 -3.41 74.40 31.18
C GLU A 98 -3.06 72.89 31.25
N ALA A 99 -2.93 72.22 30.09
CA ALA A 99 -2.58 70.80 30.02
C ALA A 99 -1.10 70.51 30.39
N ALA A 100 -0.19 71.48 30.22
CA ALA A 100 1.23 71.28 30.47
C ALA A 100 1.58 71.22 31.97
N LEU A 101 0.92 72.02 32.81
CA LEU A 101 1.17 72.09 34.25
C LEU A 101 0.76 70.80 35.01
N ALA A 102 -0.21 70.05 34.50
CA ALA A 102 -0.63 68.78 35.09
C ALA A 102 0.45 67.68 34.96
N GLN A 103 1.33 67.78 33.95
CA GLN A 103 2.34 66.76 33.64
C GLN A 103 3.56 66.81 34.57
N GLU A 104 3.99 68.00 35.00
CA GLU A 104 5.16 68.16 35.88
C GLU A 104 4.89 67.64 37.31
N ARG A 105 3.66 67.80 37.80
CA ARG A 105 3.25 67.29 39.13
C ARG A 105 3.29 65.76 39.24
N GLN A 106 3.03 65.06 38.15
CA GLN A 106 3.04 63.60 38.11
C GLN A 106 4.47 63.03 38.27
N GLN A 107 5.49 63.73 37.80
CA GLN A 107 6.87 63.23 37.80
C GLN A 107 7.53 63.29 39.19
N LEU A 108 7.20 64.27 40.02
CA LEU A 108 7.76 64.41 41.37
C LEU A 108 7.28 63.30 42.32
N LEU A 109 5.99 62.94 42.26
CA LEU A 109 5.40 61.89 43.09
C LEU A 109 5.93 60.48 42.77
N GLN A 110 6.46 60.25 41.56
CA GLN A 110 7.06 58.97 41.18
C GLN A 110 8.40 58.70 41.88
N LEU A 111 9.20 59.74 42.17
CA LEU A 111 10.49 59.57 42.84
C LEU A 111 10.32 59.16 44.31
N GLU A 112 9.34 59.72 45.01
CA GLU A 112 9.07 59.38 46.42
C GLU A 112 8.67 57.90 46.62
N VAL A 113 7.97 57.30 45.66
CA VAL A 113 7.60 55.86 45.70
C VAL A 113 8.84 54.97 45.60
N THR A 114 9.82 55.36 44.80
CA THR A 114 11.05 54.56 44.62
C THR A 114 11.96 54.52 45.85
N ASP A 115 12.01 55.60 46.63
CA ASP A 115 12.82 55.66 47.85
C ASP A 115 12.24 54.78 48.99
N LEU A 116 10.91 54.74 49.13
CA LEU A 116 10.22 53.88 50.11
C LEU A 116 10.41 52.39 49.81
N GLN A 117 10.44 52.02 48.52
CA GLN A 117 10.70 50.65 48.09
C GLN A 117 12.10 50.16 48.48
N ARG A 118 13.10 51.04 48.50
CA ARG A 118 14.49 50.68 48.86
C ARG A 118 14.61 50.34 50.35
N GLN A 119 14.02 51.16 51.23
CA GLN A 119 14.05 50.97 52.69
C GLN A 119 13.35 49.67 53.13
N ARG A 120 12.23 49.34 52.48
CA ARG A 120 11.53 48.05 52.68
C ARG A 120 12.44 46.86 52.38
N ASN A 121 13.22 46.92 51.31
CA ASN A 121 14.06 45.80 50.90
C ASN A 121 15.28 45.61 51.83
N GLU A 122 15.85 46.70 52.37
CA GLU A 122 16.97 46.64 53.33
C GLU A 122 16.55 46.02 54.68
N LEU A 123 15.35 46.33 55.19
CA LEU A 123 14.82 45.71 56.43
C LEU A 123 14.41 44.25 56.24
N GLY A 124 13.92 43.88 55.06
CA GLY A 124 13.61 42.49 54.70
C GLY A 124 14.84 41.58 54.74
N ALA A 125 15.99 42.05 54.24
CA ALA A 125 17.23 41.26 54.22
C ALA A 125 17.78 40.94 55.64
N ARG A 126 17.60 41.86 56.60
CA ARG A 126 18.10 41.71 57.98
C ARG A 126 17.28 40.71 58.81
N MET A 127 15.99 40.59 58.52
CA MET A 127 15.09 39.57 59.06
C MET A 127 15.48 38.16 58.63
N GLU A 128 15.88 37.99 57.37
CA GLU A 128 16.28 36.70 56.81
C GLU A 128 17.61 36.20 57.38
N GLU A 129 18.55 37.11 57.66
CA GLU A 129 19.86 36.80 58.23
C GLU A 129 19.75 36.23 59.67
N LEU A 130 18.91 36.84 60.51
CA LEU A 130 18.63 36.35 61.88
C LEU A 130 17.90 34.99 61.90
N ALA A 131 17.03 34.73 60.93
CA ALA A 131 16.36 33.43 60.79
C ALA A 131 17.34 32.31 60.36
N ALA A 132 18.35 32.63 59.55
CA ALA A 132 19.35 31.69 59.07
C ALA A 132 20.31 31.19 60.17
N GLU A 133 20.71 32.07 61.10
CA GLU A 133 21.59 31.72 62.23
C GLU A 133 20.93 30.75 63.22
N HIS A 134 19.62 30.89 63.44
CA HIS A 134 18.85 30.00 64.31
C HIS A 134 18.61 28.62 63.69
N ALA A 135 18.49 28.54 62.36
CA ALA A 135 18.38 27.27 61.64
C ALA A 135 19.69 26.46 61.68
N ALA A 136 20.85 27.13 61.58
CA ALA A 136 22.16 26.47 61.51
C ALA A 136 22.55 25.69 62.79
N ALA A 137 22.08 26.10 63.97
CA ALA A 137 22.46 25.50 65.26
C ALA A 137 21.76 24.16 65.57
N LEU A 138 20.56 23.92 65.03
CA LEU A 138 19.79 22.68 65.21
C LEU A 138 20.02 21.66 64.08
N GLN A 139 20.74 22.08 63.04
CA GLN A 139 20.81 21.40 61.76
C GLN A 139 21.46 20.01 61.77
N PRO A 140 22.57 19.71 62.49
CA PRO A 140 23.30 18.45 62.26
C PRO A 140 22.60 17.19 62.82
N LEU A 141 21.97 17.26 64.01
CA LEU A 141 21.25 16.12 64.61
C LEU A 141 19.90 15.88 63.93
N ILE A 142 19.23 16.97 63.54
CA ILE A 142 18.05 16.93 62.70
C ILE A 142 18.38 16.35 61.33
N ASN A 143 19.52 16.69 60.72
CA ASN A 143 19.91 16.19 59.40
C ASN A 143 20.18 14.69 59.38
N GLN A 144 20.77 14.11 60.44
CA GLN A 144 21.03 12.67 60.47
C GLN A 144 19.74 11.86 60.58
N ALA A 145 18.86 12.21 61.54
CA ALA A 145 17.57 11.57 61.70
C ALA A 145 16.60 11.85 60.54
N ARG A 146 16.61 13.07 59.99
CA ARG A 146 15.90 13.38 58.74
C ARG A 146 16.52 12.67 57.55
N GLY A 147 17.82 12.35 57.55
CA GLY A 147 18.47 11.64 56.45
C GLY A 147 17.98 10.20 56.34
N GLU A 148 17.92 9.47 57.45
CA GLU A 148 17.39 8.09 57.48
C GLU A 148 15.86 8.07 57.26
N ALA A 149 15.12 9.00 57.87
CA ALA A 149 13.69 9.13 57.62
C ALA A 149 13.39 9.60 56.19
N ALA A 150 14.22 10.46 55.58
CA ALA A 150 14.07 10.90 54.20
C ALA A 150 14.42 9.79 53.23
N ALA A 151 15.51 9.03 53.43
CA ALA A 151 15.85 7.90 52.58
C ALA A 151 14.71 6.86 52.52
N LEU A 152 14.15 6.49 53.67
CA LEU A 152 13.00 5.57 53.72
C LEU A 152 11.69 6.20 53.23
N THR A 153 11.52 7.51 53.37
CA THR A 153 10.37 8.23 52.80
C THR A 153 10.49 8.32 51.28
N ASP A 154 11.69 8.53 50.75
CA ASP A 154 12.00 8.57 49.33
C ASP A 154 11.81 7.19 48.70
N GLU A 155 12.27 6.11 49.36
CA GLU A 155 11.99 4.73 48.95
C GLU A 155 10.47 4.42 49.00
N LEU A 156 9.75 4.86 50.03
CA LEU A 156 8.30 4.69 50.12
C LEU A 156 7.56 5.50 49.05
N ASP A 157 8.02 6.71 48.75
CA ASP A 157 7.43 7.57 47.73
C ASP A 157 7.76 7.07 46.32
N GLU A 158 8.93 6.47 46.11
CA GLU A 158 9.26 5.78 44.86
C GLU A 158 8.39 4.53 44.68
N GLU A 159 8.18 3.73 45.73
CA GLU A 159 7.27 2.58 45.68
C GLU A 159 5.79 3.00 45.58
N ARG A 160 5.39 4.14 46.16
CA ARG A 160 4.07 4.75 45.92
C ARG A 160 3.92 5.18 44.48
N ARG A 161 4.91 5.86 43.90
CA ARG A 161 4.92 6.25 42.48
C ARG A 161 4.87 5.02 41.57
N ARG A 162 5.58 3.93 41.90
CA ARG A 162 5.51 2.65 41.18
C ARG A 162 4.12 2.02 41.27
N VAL A 163 3.50 2.02 42.45
CA VAL A 163 2.11 1.53 42.64
C VAL A 163 1.11 2.42 41.90
N GLU A 164 1.25 3.74 41.96
CA GLU A 164 0.38 4.70 41.29
C GLU A 164 0.51 4.60 39.76
N ALA A 165 1.73 4.47 39.25
CA ALA A 165 1.99 4.23 37.83
C ALA A 165 1.38 2.89 37.38
N ALA A 166 1.62 1.79 38.11
CA ALA A 166 1.03 0.49 37.80
C ALA A 166 -0.52 0.50 37.90
N ARG A 167 -1.09 1.27 38.83
CA ARG A 167 -2.55 1.47 38.94
C ARG A 167 -3.10 2.29 37.78
N GLN A 168 -2.41 3.36 37.38
CA GLN A 168 -2.77 4.15 36.21
C GLN A 168 -2.71 3.28 34.94
N GLU A 169 -1.66 2.48 34.76
CA GLU A 169 -1.55 1.54 33.65
C GLU A 169 -2.68 0.49 33.66
N LEU A 170 -3.05 -0.02 34.85
CA LEU A 170 -4.18 -0.94 35.00
C LEU A 170 -5.53 -0.27 34.66
N ASP A 171 -5.75 0.97 35.12
CA ASP A 171 -6.97 1.71 34.85
C ASP A 171 -7.06 2.15 33.37
N ASP A 172 -5.94 2.51 32.75
CA ASP A 172 -5.82 2.74 31.31
C ASP A 172 -6.12 1.47 30.51
N ALA A 173 -5.58 0.31 30.94
CA ALA A 173 -5.88 -0.97 30.31
C ALA A 173 -7.36 -1.36 30.49
N ARG A 174 -7.97 -1.06 31.65
CA ARG A 174 -9.40 -1.28 31.91
C ARG A 174 -10.30 -0.37 31.08
N THR A 175 -9.95 0.91 30.94
CA THR A 175 -10.71 1.86 30.12
C THR A 175 -10.63 1.49 28.64
N ARG A 176 -9.45 1.08 28.14
CA ARG A 176 -9.28 0.51 26.80
C ARG A 176 -10.07 -0.78 26.60
N LEU A 177 -10.09 -1.67 27.60
CA LEU A 177 -10.90 -2.89 27.53
C LEU A 177 -12.41 -2.55 27.47
N ALA A 178 -12.86 -1.58 28.27
CA ALA A 178 -14.24 -1.13 28.28
C ALA A 178 -14.63 -0.43 26.96
N SER A 179 -13.74 0.38 26.38
CA SER A 179 -13.99 1.02 25.09
C SER A 179 -14.10 -0.02 23.96
N VAL A 180 -13.18 -0.97 23.89
CA VAL A 180 -13.23 -2.05 22.88
C VAL A 180 -14.48 -2.92 23.07
N GLN A 181 -14.93 -3.15 24.30
CA GLN A 181 -16.19 -3.87 24.55
C GLN A 181 -17.41 -3.07 24.07
N ALA A 182 -17.44 -1.75 24.29
CA ALA A 182 -18.48 -0.87 23.76
C ALA A 182 -18.46 -0.80 22.22
N ASP A 183 -17.28 -0.75 21.62
CA ASP A 183 -17.09 -0.78 20.17
C ASP A 183 -17.56 -2.09 19.55
N ILE A 184 -17.29 -3.23 20.20
CA ILE A 184 -17.83 -4.54 19.76
C ILE A 184 -19.36 -4.53 19.81
N ALA A 185 -19.97 -3.94 20.83
CA ALA A 185 -21.42 -3.84 20.94
C ALA A 185 -22.00 -2.98 19.81
N SER A 186 -21.47 -1.77 19.62
CA SER A 186 -21.93 -0.84 18.57
C SER A 186 -21.70 -1.37 17.16
N LEU A 187 -20.54 -1.98 16.89
CA LEU A 187 -20.23 -2.63 15.60
C LEU A 187 -21.11 -3.87 15.36
N SER A 188 -21.51 -4.59 16.41
CA SER A 188 -22.44 -5.71 16.28
C SER A 188 -23.86 -5.26 15.90
N GLU A 189 -24.31 -4.14 16.45
CA GLU A 189 -25.58 -3.50 16.08
C GLU A 189 -25.51 -2.93 14.66
N ALA A 190 -24.44 -2.21 14.32
CA ALA A 190 -24.21 -1.69 12.98
C ALA A 190 -24.18 -2.83 11.93
N LYS A 191 -23.48 -3.94 12.22
CA LYS A 191 -23.48 -5.13 11.36
C LYS A 191 -24.89 -5.71 11.18
N ALA A 192 -25.72 -5.71 12.23
CA ALA A 192 -27.10 -6.17 12.13
C ALA A 192 -27.96 -5.26 11.24
N VAL A 193 -27.79 -3.94 11.36
CA VAL A 193 -28.46 -2.94 10.52
C VAL A 193 -28.03 -3.10 9.05
N GLU A 194 -26.73 -3.19 8.77
CA GLU A 194 -26.23 -3.36 7.41
C GLU A 194 -26.65 -4.71 6.80
N ARG A 195 -26.71 -5.77 7.60
CA ARG A 195 -27.27 -7.05 7.16
C ARG A 195 -28.74 -6.91 6.76
N ALA A 196 -29.54 -6.19 7.56
CA ALA A 196 -30.95 -5.97 7.26
C ALA A 196 -31.14 -5.12 6.00
N ASN A 197 -30.29 -4.11 5.77
CA ASN A 197 -30.28 -3.31 4.54
C ASN A 197 -29.90 -4.15 3.32
N LEU A 198 -28.87 -5.00 3.44
CA LEU A 198 -28.45 -5.91 2.39
C LEU A 198 -29.57 -6.88 2.00
N VAL A 199 -30.25 -7.48 2.98
CA VAL A 199 -31.39 -8.41 2.73
C VAL A 199 -32.53 -7.73 1.97
N LYS A 200 -32.79 -6.43 2.20
CA LYS A 200 -33.82 -5.67 1.46
C LYS A 200 -33.43 -5.42 0.00
N ILE A 201 -32.14 -5.22 -0.29
CA ILE A 201 -31.63 -4.85 -1.61
C ILE A 201 -31.25 -6.07 -2.46
N ASP A 202 -30.86 -7.18 -1.82
CA ASP A 202 -30.39 -8.41 -2.46
C ASP A 202 -31.29 -8.94 -3.61
N PRO A 203 -32.64 -8.96 -3.49
CA PRO A 203 -33.51 -9.47 -4.56
C PRO A 203 -33.84 -8.44 -5.66
N LEU A 204 -33.47 -7.17 -5.52
CA LEU A 204 -33.86 -6.11 -6.47
C LEU A 204 -33.16 -6.18 -7.84
N PRO A 205 -31.86 -6.50 -7.94
CA PRO A 205 -31.19 -6.68 -9.23
C PRO A 205 -31.78 -7.83 -10.05
N ASP A 206 -32.16 -8.94 -9.43
CA ASP A 206 -32.74 -10.07 -10.15
C ASP A 206 -34.14 -9.75 -10.71
N LYS A 207 -34.92 -8.92 -10.00
CA LYS A 207 -36.20 -8.41 -10.51
C LYS A 207 -36.00 -7.46 -11.69
N ALA A 208 -35.06 -6.52 -11.59
CA ALA A 208 -34.72 -5.60 -12.69
C ALA A 208 -34.16 -6.34 -13.91
N ARG A 209 -33.37 -7.40 -13.70
CA ARG A 209 -32.84 -8.24 -14.79
C ARG A 209 -33.94 -8.95 -15.56
N ARG A 210 -34.92 -9.52 -14.85
CA ARG A 210 -36.08 -10.17 -15.49
C ARG A 210 -36.92 -9.17 -16.30
N GLN A 211 -37.01 -7.91 -15.86
CA GLN A 211 -37.70 -6.85 -16.60
C GLN A 211 -36.93 -6.44 -17.86
N ALA A 212 -35.61 -6.25 -17.76
CA ALA A 212 -34.74 -5.97 -18.91
C ALA A 212 -34.76 -7.12 -19.94
N ASP A 213 -34.71 -8.37 -19.49
CA ASP A 213 -34.76 -9.56 -20.35
C ASP A 213 -36.13 -9.69 -21.05
N ALA A 214 -37.23 -9.30 -20.40
CA ALA A 214 -38.55 -9.28 -21.00
C ALA A 214 -38.67 -8.23 -22.12
N VAL A 215 -38.17 -7.00 -21.90
CA VAL A 215 -38.12 -5.96 -22.94
C VAL A 215 -37.19 -6.36 -24.09
N GLY A 216 -36.04 -6.99 -23.78
CA GLY A 216 -35.11 -7.50 -24.78
C GLY A 216 -35.71 -8.61 -25.65
N SER A 217 -36.53 -9.49 -25.05
CA SER A 217 -37.27 -10.53 -25.78
C SER A 217 -38.31 -9.93 -26.74
N ILE A 218 -39.03 -8.89 -26.31
CA ILE A 218 -40.01 -8.16 -27.13
C ILE A 218 -39.30 -7.42 -28.28
N LEU A 219 -38.16 -6.77 -28.02
CA LEU A 219 -37.37 -6.14 -29.07
C LEU A 219 -36.90 -7.15 -30.13
N LYS A 220 -36.46 -8.33 -29.69
CA LYS A 220 -35.97 -9.39 -30.58
C LYS A 220 -37.10 -9.98 -31.44
N SER A 221 -38.32 -10.14 -30.91
CA SER A 221 -39.45 -10.61 -31.70
C SER A 221 -39.90 -9.60 -32.77
N VAL A 222 -39.86 -8.30 -32.46
CA VAL A 222 -40.15 -7.22 -33.43
C VAL A 222 -39.07 -7.13 -34.52
N GLN A 223 -37.78 -7.27 -34.15
CA GLN A 223 -36.67 -7.29 -35.11
C GLN A 223 -36.71 -8.50 -36.05
N VAL A 224 -37.06 -9.70 -35.54
CA VAL A 224 -37.14 -10.92 -36.36
C VAL A 224 -38.39 -10.92 -37.25
N GLY A 225 -39.51 -10.34 -36.80
CA GLY A 225 -40.72 -10.17 -37.62
C GLY A 225 -40.56 -9.18 -38.79
N GLY A 226 -39.72 -8.15 -38.63
CA GLY A 226 -39.44 -7.15 -39.68
C GLY A 226 -38.64 -7.70 -40.88
N HIS A 227 -37.82 -8.73 -40.68
CA HIS A 227 -37.04 -9.36 -41.75
C HIS A 227 -37.75 -10.55 -42.42
N GLY A 228 -38.77 -11.12 -41.78
CA GLY A 228 -39.41 -12.36 -42.21
C GLY A 228 -40.63 -12.22 -43.14
N THR A 229 -41.10 -11.01 -43.43
CA THR A 229 -42.43 -10.80 -44.08
C THR A 229 -42.38 -10.06 -45.42
N ILE A 230 -41.23 -10.05 -46.10
CA ILE A 230 -41.10 -9.52 -47.48
C ILE A 230 -40.59 -10.61 -48.46
N ALA A 231 -40.33 -11.84 -47.99
CA ALA A 231 -39.64 -12.85 -48.81
C ALA A 231 -40.34 -14.21 -48.98
N SER A 232 -41.61 -14.40 -48.58
CA SER A 232 -42.23 -15.74 -48.63
C SER A 232 -43.72 -15.84 -48.98
N GLU A 233 -44.22 -15.08 -49.96
CA GLU A 233 -45.43 -15.39 -50.73
C GLU A 233 -45.29 -14.70 -52.12
N ALA A 234 -45.32 -15.31 -53.31
CA ALA A 234 -45.37 -16.70 -53.73
C ALA A 234 -44.90 -16.74 -55.22
N LEU A 235 -43.84 -17.49 -55.50
CA LEU A 235 -43.60 -18.07 -56.82
C LEU A 235 -43.91 -19.57 -56.69
N GLY A 236 -44.95 -20.03 -57.39
CA GLY A 236 -45.10 -21.45 -57.72
C GLY A 236 -46.53 -21.96 -57.71
N ILE A 237 -47.17 -22.02 -58.89
CA ILE A 237 -47.80 -23.23 -59.43
C ILE A 237 -47.61 -23.25 -60.97
N GLN A 238 -46.81 -24.21 -61.45
CA GLN A 238 -46.84 -24.75 -62.83
C GLN A 238 -48.13 -25.58 -63.02
N ASN A 239 -48.72 -25.61 -64.23
CA ASN A 239 -49.20 -26.86 -64.86
C ASN A 239 -49.60 -26.68 -66.33
N GLY A 240 -49.35 -27.74 -67.11
CA GLY A 240 -49.38 -27.81 -68.58
C GLY A 240 -50.74 -27.84 -69.29
N ILE A 241 -50.71 -27.33 -70.53
CA ILE A 241 -51.16 -27.94 -71.81
C ILE A 241 -52.58 -28.54 -71.89
N THR A 242 -53.40 -28.04 -72.86
CA THR A 242 -54.08 -28.83 -73.93
C THR A 242 -54.95 -27.98 -74.88
N LEU A 243 -54.77 -28.19 -76.20
CA LEU A 243 -55.73 -27.92 -77.31
C LEU A 243 -56.97 -28.85 -77.18
N PRO A 244 -58.16 -28.70 -77.86
CA PRO A 244 -58.30 -28.40 -79.31
C PRO A 244 -59.63 -27.77 -79.85
N HIS A 245 -59.56 -27.36 -81.14
CA HIS A 245 -60.57 -27.40 -82.23
C HIS A 245 -62.09 -27.07 -82.11
N ARG A 246 -62.49 -26.02 -82.86
CA ARG A 246 -63.23 -26.02 -84.17
C ARG A 246 -64.79 -25.99 -84.23
N LYS A 247 -65.25 -25.19 -85.22
CA LYS A 247 -66.55 -25.13 -85.99
C LYS A 247 -67.57 -24.10 -85.47
N ASN A 248 -68.34 -23.34 -86.26
CA ASN A 248 -68.59 -23.21 -87.71
C ASN A 248 -69.45 -21.92 -87.94
N SER A 249 -69.22 -21.10 -88.99
CA SER A 249 -69.93 -21.03 -90.29
C SER A 249 -71.23 -20.18 -90.29
N LYS A 250 -71.39 -19.13 -91.13
CA LYS A 250 -72.03 -19.06 -92.48
C LYS A 250 -72.30 -17.56 -92.83
N MET A 251 -72.44 -17.01 -94.06
CA MET A 251 -72.82 -17.49 -95.40
C MET A 251 -72.65 -16.41 -96.52
N TYR A 252 -72.28 -16.85 -97.75
CA TYR A 252 -72.64 -16.44 -99.16
C TYR A 252 -72.23 -15.08 -99.83
N HIS A 253 -71.46 -15.09 -100.97
CA HIS A 253 -71.78 -15.19 -102.45
C HIS A 253 -72.35 -13.89 -103.06
N ASN A 254 -72.19 -13.44 -104.33
CA ASN A 254 -71.49 -13.75 -105.61
C ASN A 254 -71.75 -12.52 -106.54
N LEU A 255 -70.89 -12.12 -107.50
CA LEU A 255 -70.99 -12.19 -109.00
C LEU A 255 -70.29 -10.90 -109.53
N ARG A 256 -69.34 -10.83 -110.48
CA ARG A 256 -69.03 -11.43 -111.80
C ARG A 256 -69.64 -10.66 -113.01
N ASN A 257 -68.74 -10.19 -113.90
CA ASN A 257 -68.85 -9.95 -115.36
C ASN A 257 -69.60 -8.69 -115.88
N ALA A 258 -69.37 -8.14 -117.08
CA ALA A 258 -68.31 -8.16 -118.13
C ALA A 258 -68.83 -7.35 -119.35
N CYS A 259 -67.90 -6.91 -120.24
CA CYS A 259 -68.07 -6.56 -121.69
C CYS A 259 -69.00 -5.37 -122.07
N GLY A 260 -68.74 -4.55 -123.10
CA GLY A 260 -67.71 -4.48 -124.14
C GLY A 260 -68.23 -3.71 -125.39
N GLN A 261 -67.32 -3.20 -126.23
CA GLN A 261 -67.41 -3.07 -127.72
C GLN A 261 -68.39 -2.01 -128.34
N VAL A 262 -68.23 -1.35 -129.51
CA VAL A 262 -67.22 -1.28 -130.62
C VAL A 262 -67.72 -0.32 -131.76
N CYS A 263 -66.78 0.34 -132.49
CA CYS A 263 -66.73 0.74 -133.95
C CYS A 263 -67.69 1.80 -134.58
N GLN A 264 -67.20 2.91 -135.20
CA GLN A 264 -66.61 3.19 -136.57
C GLN A 264 -67.68 3.72 -137.61
N PRO A 265 -67.38 4.19 -138.85
CA PRO A 265 -66.45 5.26 -139.33
C PRO A 265 -66.99 6.12 -140.54
N GLY A 266 -66.28 7.19 -140.93
CA GLY A 266 -65.90 7.50 -142.33
C GLY A 266 -66.77 8.36 -143.29
N ASN A 267 -66.06 9.31 -143.97
CA ASN A 267 -66.18 9.70 -145.40
C ASN A 267 -67.38 10.57 -145.86
N PHE A 268 -67.34 11.44 -146.88
CA PHE A 268 -66.49 11.54 -148.08
C PHE A 268 -66.55 12.96 -148.71
N TRP A 269 -65.60 13.20 -149.60
CA TRP A 269 -65.30 14.39 -150.38
C TRP A 269 -66.34 14.82 -151.44
N SER A 270 -66.23 16.10 -151.83
CA SER A 270 -65.93 16.60 -153.18
C SER A 270 -66.92 17.58 -153.79
N LEU A 271 -66.35 18.52 -154.56
CA LEU A 271 -66.97 19.53 -155.43
C LEU A 271 -67.54 20.72 -154.64
N PHE A 272 -67.24 21.98 -154.93
CA PHE A 272 -66.80 22.60 -156.17
C PHE A 272 -66.34 24.01 -155.76
N ARG A 273 -65.04 24.29 -155.84
CA ARG A 273 -64.49 25.19 -156.85
C ARG A 273 -65.22 26.55 -156.95
N MET A 274 -64.41 27.58 -156.71
CA MET A 274 -64.28 28.74 -157.59
C MET A 274 -65.02 30.05 -157.24
N ALA A 275 -64.96 30.47 -155.98
CA ALA A 275 -64.92 31.89 -155.60
C ALA A 275 -63.76 32.13 -154.61
N LEU A 276 -62.53 31.75 -154.96
CA LEU A 276 -61.53 32.64 -155.53
C LEU A 276 -61.31 33.94 -154.72
N ARG A 277 -60.38 33.79 -153.78
CA ARG A 277 -59.04 34.41 -153.82
C ARG A 277 -58.77 35.75 -153.13
N VAL A 278 -59.69 36.31 -152.35
CA VAL A 278 -59.34 37.47 -151.49
C VAL A 278 -59.68 37.27 -150.00
N ALA A 279 -60.54 36.31 -149.62
CA ALA A 279 -60.89 36.08 -148.21
C ALA A 279 -60.02 35.02 -147.48
N ALA A 280 -59.11 34.31 -148.16
CA ALA A 280 -58.33 33.20 -147.58
C ALA A 280 -57.16 33.65 -146.68
N GLY A 281 -56.67 34.88 -146.81
CA GLY A 281 -55.48 35.33 -146.08
C GLY A 281 -55.70 35.73 -144.60
N GLN A 282 -56.93 36.02 -144.19
CA GLN A 282 -57.22 36.47 -142.81
C GLN A 282 -57.66 35.35 -141.87
N LEU A 283 -58.24 34.25 -142.39
CA LEU A 283 -58.78 33.15 -141.56
C LEU A 283 -57.68 32.22 -141.00
N ASP A 284 -56.62 31.93 -141.77
CA ASP A 284 -55.58 30.99 -141.36
C ASP A 284 -54.73 31.50 -140.19
N SER A 285 -54.56 32.82 -140.05
CA SER A 285 -53.82 33.41 -138.93
C SER A 285 -54.55 33.32 -137.58
N MET A 286 -55.89 33.28 -137.59
CA MET A 286 -56.69 33.15 -136.37
C MET A 286 -56.78 31.69 -135.90
N ASN A 287 -56.86 30.74 -136.83
CA ASN A 287 -56.94 29.32 -136.50
C ASN A 287 -55.64 28.79 -135.86
N ALA A 288 -54.47 29.30 -136.25
CA ALA A 288 -53.21 28.93 -135.63
C ALA A 288 -53.15 29.33 -134.13
N ARG A 289 -53.68 30.51 -133.78
CA ARG A 289 -53.71 30.99 -132.38
C ARG A 289 -54.66 30.19 -131.50
N LEU A 290 -55.77 29.70 -132.06
CA LEU A 290 -56.75 28.87 -131.33
C LEU A 290 -56.18 27.51 -130.94
N ALA A 291 -55.44 26.86 -131.85
CA ALA A 291 -54.81 25.57 -131.59
C ALA A 291 -53.73 25.63 -130.49
N GLU A 292 -52.98 26.74 -130.41
CA GLU A 292 -51.98 26.97 -129.36
C GLU A 292 -52.62 27.07 -127.96
N HIS A 293 -53.73 27.80 -127.84
CA HIS A 293 -54.45 27.93 -126.57
C HIS A 293 -55.12 26.61 -126.13
N GLU A 294 -55.64 25.80 -127.06
CA GLU A 294 -56.21 24.50 -126.72
C GLU A 294 -55.16 23.51 -126.18
N ALA A 295 -53.94 23.53 -126.70
CA ALA A 295 -52.84 22.70 -126.20
C ALA A 295 -52.42 23.10 -124.78
N GLN A 296 -52.38 24.41 -124.49
CA GLN A 296 -52.09 24.93 -123.15
C GLN A 296 -53.16 24.51 -122.14
N TYR A 297 -54.44 24.52 -122.50
CA TYR A 297 -55.52 24.11 -121.59
C TYR A 297 -55.45 22.61 -121.21
N ARG A 298 -55.10 21.73 -122.18
CA ARG A 298 -54.98 20.28 -121.90
C ARG A 298 -53.84 19.94 -120.95
N THR A 299 -52.71 20.64 -121.06
CA THR A 299 -51.57 20.43 -120.15
C THR A 299 -51.86 20.95 -118.74
N ALA A 300 -52.60 22.04 -118.61
CA ALA A 300 -53.07 22.54 -117.31
C ALA A 300 -54.04 21.55 -116.63
N ALA A 301 -55.00 21.01 -117.36
CA ALA A 301 -55.98 20.05 -116.82
C ALA A 301 -55.34 18.72 -116.35
N ALA A 302 -54.25 18.28 -116.99
CA ALA A 302 -53.51 17.09 -116.56
C ALA A 302 -52.78 17.31 -115.22
N ARG A 303 -52.14 18.47 -115.05
CA ARG A 303 -51.46 18.84 -113.79
C ARG A 303 -52.43 18.94 -112.61
N GLU A 304 -53.64 19.43 -112.84
CA GLU A 304 -54.65 19.55 -111.79
C GLU A 304 -55.10 18.17 -111.26
N ARG A 305 -55.18 17.14 -112.12
CA ARG A 305 -55.51 15.77 -111.70
C ARG A 305 -54.39 15.10 -110.89
N GLU A 306 -53.14 15.27 -111.30
CA GLU A 306 -52.00 14.73 -110.54
C GLU A 306 -51.94 15.32 -109.12
N LEU A 307 -52.16 16.64 -109.00
CA LEU A 307 -52.20 17.31 -107.70
C LEU A 307 -53.35 16.79 -106.80
N GLN A 308 -54.51 16.47 -107.38
CA GLN A 308 -55.63 15.91 -106.63
C GLN A 308 -55.33 14.49 -106.13
N GLU A 309 -54.68 13.65 -106.93
CA GLU A 309 -54.27 12.31 -106.51
C GLU A 309 -53.23 12.36 -105.38
N ASP A 310 -52.25 13.24 -105.47
CA ASP A 310 -51.22 13.38 -104.43
C ASP A 310 -51.79 13.92 -103.12
N HIS A 311 -52.75 14.85 -103.19
CA HIS A 311 -53.46 15.33 -102.00
C HIS A 311 -54.24 14.19 -101.30
N SER A 312 -54.88 13.30 -102.07
CA SER A 312 -55.61 12.16 -101.50
C SER A 312 -54.69 11.15 -100.80
N LYS A 313 -53.50 10.88 -101.36
CA LYS A 313 -52.50 10.00 -100.74
C LYS A 313 -51.95 10.59 -99.45
N MET A 314 -51.71 11.90 -99.41
CA MET A 314 -51.27 12.61 -98.20
C MET A 314 -52.30 12.51 -97.08
N LEU A 315 -53.60 12.68 -97.36
CA LEU A 315 -54.66 12.56 -96.35
C LEU A 315 -54.70 11.17 -95.69
N VAL A 316 -54.61 10.11 -96.49
CA VAL A 316 -54.59 8.72 -95.96
C VAL A 316 -53.34 8.47 -95.10
N SER A 317 -52.20 9.04 -95.47
CA SER A 317 -50.98 8.95 -94.67
C SER A 317 -51.10 9.70 -93.33
N LEU A 318 -51.79 10.85 -93.33
CA LEU A 318 -52.03 11.65 -92.13
C LEU A 318 -52.96 10.91 -91.15
N ASP A 319 -54.04 10.30 -91.64
CA ASP A 319 -54.98 9.53 -90.81
C ASP A 319 -54.33 8.28 -90.20
N ARG A 320 -53.47 7.59 -90.95
CA ARG A 320 -52.67 6.47 -90.40
C ARG A 320 -51.71 6.94 -89.31
N GLY A 321 -51.05 8.08 -89.50
CA GLY A 321 -50.19 8.70 -88.49
C GLY A 321 -50.98 9.04 -87.22
N ARG A 322 -52.17 9.61 -87.37
CA ARG A 322 -53.04 10.01 -86.25
C ARG A 322 -53.47 8.82 -85.40
N VAL A 323 -53.91 7.72 -86.00
CA VAL A 323 -54.30 6.50 -85.27
C VAL A 323 -53.12 5.89 -84.52
N GLN A 324 -51.92 5.93 -85.08
CA GLN A 324 -50.71 5.46 -84.38
C GLN A 324 -50.34 6.34 -83.19
N VAL A 325 -50.51 7.66 -83.29
CA VAL A 325 -50.29 8.59 -82.18
C VAL A 325 -51.31 8.34 -81.07
N GLU A 326 -52.59 8.18 -81.39
CA GLU A 326 -53.64 7.88 -80.40
C GLU A 326 -53.41 6.54 -79.68
N ALA A 327 -52.97 5.50 -80.40
CA ALA A 327 -52.63 4.21 -79.80
C ALA A 327 -51.42 4.31 -78.85
N LYS A 328 -50.37 5.04 -79.24
CA LYS A 328 -49.20 5.27 -78.39
C LYS A 328 -49.51 6.17 -77.18
N ALA A 329 -50.41 7.13 -77.32
CA ALA A 329 -50.86 7.98 -76.21
C ALA A 329 -51.56 7.15 -75.12
N ARG A 330 -52.48 6.25 -75.51
CA ARG A 330 -53.15 5.35 -74.54
C ARG A 330 -52.16 4.44 -73.81
N HIS A 331 -51.20 3.87 -74.53
CA HIS A 331 -50.19 3.02 -73.90
C HIS A 331 -49.28 3.80 -72.93
N ALA A 332 -48.97 5.07 -73.26
CA ALA A 332 -48.23 5.94 -72.34
C ALA A 332 -49.05 6.29 -71.09
N ASP A 333 -50.37 6.45 -71.20
CA ASP A 333 -51.25 6.72 -70.07
C ASP A 333 -51.41 5.50 -69.15
N ASP A 334 -51.47 4.28 -69.71
CA ASP A 334 -51.52 3.05 -68.91
C ASP A 334 -50.22 2.84 -68.14
N ILE A 335 -49.06 3.04 -68.79
CA ILE A 335 -47.75 2.99 -68.11
C ILE A 335 -47.67 4.05 -67.01
N ARG A 336 -48.22 5.25 -67.21
CA ARG A 336 -48.24 6.29 -66.16
C ARG A 336 -49.04 5.84 -64.94
N LYS A 337 -50.21 5.23 -65.14
CA LYS A 337 -51.02 4.71 -64.03
C LYS A 337 -50.30 3.60 -63.26
N ASP A 338 -49.63 2.70 -63.96
CA ASP A 338 -48.87 1.63 -63.32
C ASP A 338 -47.68 2.19 -62.51
N VAL A 339 -47.03 3.24 -63.00
CA VAL A 339 -45.97 3.95 -62.26
C VAL A 339 -46.52 4.69 -61.05
N GLU A 340 -47.68 5.33 -61.16
CA GLU A 340 -48.35 6.00 -60.04
C GLU A 340 -48.78 5.01 -58.95
N LEU A 341 -49.33 3.85 -59.33
CA LEU A 341 -49.70 2.79 -58.40
C LEU A 341 -48.46 2.20 -57.70
N ALA A 342 -47.39 1.92 -58.45
CA ALA A 342 -46.12 1.47 -57.88
C ALA A 342 -45.49 2.52 -56.93
N SER A 343 -45.65 3.82 -57.24
CA SER A 343 -45.21 4.90 -56.34
C SER A 343 -45.99 4.92 -55.04
N ILE A 344 -47.32 4.76 -55.09
CA ILE A 344 -48.17 4.72 -53.89
C ILE A 344 -47.86 3.49 -53.02
N GLU A 345 -47.58 2.34 -53.63
CA GLU A 345 -47.16 1.14 -52.91
C GLU A 345 -45.77 1.30 -52.26
N ALA A 346 -44.82 1.93 -52.97
CA ALA A 346 -43.52 2.27 -52.39
C ALA A 346 -43.65 3.24 -51.21
N ASP A 347 -44.52 4.25 -51.30
CA ASP A 347 -44.77 5.20 -50.23
C ASP A 347 -45.38 4.52 -48.99
N LYS A 348 -46.30 3.56 -49.17
CA LYS A 348 -46.86 2.77 -48.07
C LYS A 348 -45.82 1.90 -47.38
N ILE A 349 -44.96 1.24 -48.15
CA ILE A 349 -43.87 0.43 -47.59
C ILE A 349 -42.89 1.32 -46.81
N LEU A 350 -42.62 2.53 -47.30
CA LEU A 350 -41.78 3.51 -46.59
C LEU A 350 -42.44 3.99 -45.29
N THR A 351 -43.75 4.25 -45.27
CA THR A 351 -44.44 4.63 -44.03
C THR A 351 -44.41 3.50 -43.00
N ASP A 352 -44.64 2.25 -43.42
CA ASP A 352 -44.61 1.08 -42.54
C ASP A 352 -43.18 0.82 -42.01
N GLN A 353 -42.16 1.02 -42.85
CA GLN A 353 -40.75 0.97 -42.43
C GLN A 353 -40.43 2.04 -41.38
N VAL A 354 -40.90 3.28 -41.58
CA VAL A 354 -40.69 4.37 -40.60
C VAL A 354 -41.41 4.07 -39.28
N GLU A 355 -42.62 3.52 -39.31
CA GLU A 355 -43.36 3.12 -38.09
C GLU A 355 -42.65 2.00 -37.32
N LEU A 356 -42.17 0.97 -38.02
CA LEU A 356 -41.39 -0.12 -37.41
C LEU A 356 -40.05 0.37 -36.87
N ASP A 357 -39.36 1.25 -37.58
CA ASP A 357 -38.10 1.86 -37.12
C ASP A 357 -38.31 2.73 -35.87
N LEU A 358 -39.39 3.51 -35.82
CA LEU A 358 -39.76 4.27 -34.63
C LEU A 358 -40.08 3.35 -33.45
N ARG A 359 -40.76 2.24 -33.69
CA ARG A 359 -41.09 1.25 -32.65
C ARG A 359 -39.85 0.52 -32.13
N ILE A 360 -38.92 0.14 -33.02
CA ILE A 360 -37.62 -0.41 -32.65
C ILE A 360 -36.81 0.60 -31.85
N LYS A 361 -36.76 1.87 -32.28
CA LYS A 361 -36.05 2.94 -31.54
C LYS A 361 -36.64 3.12 -30.13
N ASN A 362 -37.96 3.14 -29.98
CA ASN A 362 -38.61 3.25 -28.67
C ASN A 362 -38.29 2.06 -27.76
N LEU A 363 -38.39 0.83 -28.28
CA LEU A 363 -38.05 -0.38 -27.52
C LEU A 363 -36.55 -0.46 -27.16
N VAL A 364 -35.66 0.07 -28.00
CA VAL A 364 -34.23 0.19 -27.70
C VAL A 364 -33.99 1.19 -26.57
N VAL A 365 -34.71 2.33 -26.57
CA VAL A 365 -34.64 3.31 -25.48
C VAL A 365 -35.18 2.74 -24.17
N GLU A 366 -36.29 2.01 -24.21
CA GLU A 366 -36.86 1.31 -23.04
C GLU A 366 -35.91 0.23 -22.51
N LEU A 367 -35.31 -0.58 -23.39
CA LEU A 367 -34.31 -1.59 -23.01
C LEU A 367 -33.09 -0.94 -22.37
N LYS A 368 -32.64 0.19 -22.89
CA LYS A 368 -31.53 0.96 -22.32
C LYS A 368 -31.88 1.51 -20.94
N ALA A 369 -33.08 2.04 -20.76
CA ALA A 369 -33.56 2.53 -19.47
C ALA A 369 -33.64 1.40 -18.41
N GLU A 370 -34.17 0.22 -18.78
CA GLU A 370 -34.22 -0.94 -17.90
C GLU A 370 -32.83 -1.54 -17.60
N SER A 371 -31.93 -1.54 -18.58
CA SER A 371 -30.52 -1.92 -18.38
C SER A 371 -29.81 -0.95 -17.43
N ASP A 372 -30.07 0.36 -17.54
CA ASP A 372 -29.52 1.36 -16.64
C ASP A 372 -30.09 1.22 -15.22
N HIS A 373 -31.38 0.87 -15.08
CA HIS A 373 -32.00 0.54 -13.80
C HIS A 373 -31.36 -0.70 -13.16
N LEU A 374 -31.12 -1.76 -13.92
CA LEU A 374 -30.39 -2.94 -13.46
C LEU A 374 -28.99 -2.58 -12.96
N ASN A 375 -28.24 -1.79 -13.74
CA ASN A 375 -26.89 -1.35 -13.37
C ASN A 375 -26.89 -0.51 -12.09
N ARG A 376 -27.87 0.37 -11.90
CA ARG A 376 -28.03 1.15 -10.66
C ARG A 376 -28.29 0.24 -9.45
N ARG A 377 -29.22 -0.73 -9.59
CA ARG A 377 -29.52 -1.69 -8.51
C ARG A 377 -28.34 -2.62 -8.18
N GLN A 378 -27.55 -3.01 -9.18
CA GLN A 378 -26.31 -3.77 -8.97
C GLN A 378 -25.28 -2.95 -8.19
N ARG A 379 -25.08 -1.67 -8.55
CA ARG A 379 -24.17 -0.77 -7.82
C ARG A 379 -24.62 -0.53 -6.37
N GLU A 380 -25.93 -0.33 -6.14
CA GLU A 380 -26.49 -0.20 -4.79
C GLU A 380 -26.25 -1.47 -3.95
N LYS A 381 -26.45 -2.66 -4.52
CA LYS A 381 -26.17 -3.94 -3.86
C LYS A 381 -24.69 -4.09 -3.52
N GLU A 382 -23.80 -3.78 -4.47
CA GLU A 382 -22.35 -3.86 -4.24
C GLU A 382 -21.87 -2.88 -3.17
N LEU A 383 -22.42 -1.67 -3.13
CA LEU A 383 -22.09 -0.66 -2.12
C LEU A 383 -22.49 -1.12 -0.71
N MET A 384 -23.72 -1.63 -0.55
CA MET A 384 -24.19 -2.17 0.72
C MET A 384 -23.43 -3.43 1.14
N LEU A 385 -23.06 -4.29 0.19
CA LEU A 385 -22.23 -5.47 0.48
C LEU A 385 -20.82 -5.08 0.96
N ARG A 386 -20.23 -4.03 0.38
CA ARG A 386 -18.94 -3.50 0.83
C ARG A 386 -19.04 -2.90 2.24
N GLN A 387 -20.09 -2.14 2.53
CA GLN A 387 -20.33 -1.59 3.87
C GLN A 387 -20.56 -2.68 4.93
N TYR A 388 -21.33 -3.72 4.59
CA TYR A 388 -21.51 -4.89 5.45
C TYR A 388 -20.19 -5.63 5.72
N ARG A 389 -19.37 -5.87 4.69
CA ARG A 389 -18.07 -6.54 4.86
C ARG A 389 -17.09 -5.71 5.68
N LEU A 390 -17.08 -4.39 5.49
CA LEU A 390 -16.24 -3.47 6.26
C LEU A 390 -16.59 -3.51 7.75
N THR A 391 -17.88 -3.39 8.09
CA THR A 391 -18.35 -3.45 9.49
C THR A 391 -18.14 -4.84 10.11
N GLU A 392 -18.28 -5.91 9.31
CA GLU A 392 -17.96 -7.27 9.74
C GLU A 392 -16.47 -7.46 10.04
N GLN A 393 -15.59 -6.92 9.19
CA GLN A 393 -14.15 -6.97 9.40
C GLN A 393 -13.74 -6.16 10.64
N GLN A 394 -14.25 -4.92 10.78
CA GLN A 394 -14.01 -4.09 11.97
C GLN A 394 -14.46 -4.77 13.26
N LEU A 395 -15.62 -5.45 13.25
CA LEU A 395 -16.11 -6.21 14.40
C LEU A 395 -15.19 -7.41 14.72
N LYS A 396 -14.65 -8.08 13.70
CA LYS A 396 -13.71 -9.19 13.89
C LYS A 396 -12.41 -8.70 14.50
N ASP A 397 -11.84 -7.63 13.95
CA ASP A 397 -10.59 -7.04 14.45
C ASP A 397 -10.76 -6.59 15.92
N ALA A 398 -11.88 -5.94 16.25
CA ALA A 398 -12.21 -5.56 17.63
C ALA A 398 -12.33 -6.77 18.58
N ARG A 399 -12.93 -7.89 18.13
CA ARG A 399 -13.05 -9.12 18.91
C ARG A 399 -11.71 -9.82 19.11
N ASP A 400 -10.85 -9.82 18.10
CA ASP A 400 -9.53 -10.47 18.17
C ASP A 400 -8.58 -9.73 19.14
N MET A 401 -8.78 -8.42 19.38
CA MET A 401 -8.04 -7.64 20.39
C MET A 401 -8.46 -7.93 21.85
N LEU A 402 -9.68 -8.42 22.08
CA LEU A 402 -10.27 -8.57 23.41
C LEU A 402 -9.54 -9.56 24.33
N PRO A 403 -9.10 -10.76 23.89
CA PRO A 403 -8.40 -11.71 24.75
C PRO A 403 -7.07 -11.16 25.27
N ASN A 404 -6.32 -10.45 24.41
CA ASN A 404 -5.03 -9.87 24.78
C ASN A 404 -5.19 -8.77 25.82
N LEU A 405 -6.16 -7.86 25.64
CA LEU A 405 -6.44 -6.81 26.62
C LEU A 405 -6.93 -7.37 27.96
N LYS A 406 -7.76 -8.43 27.95
CA LYS A 406 -8.18 -9.12 29.18
C LYS A 406 -7.00 -9.72 29.93
N PHE A 407 -6.12 -10.40 29.21
CA PHE A 407 -4.91 -10.98 29.79
C PHE A 407 -3.99 -9.90 30.38
N GLN A 408 -3.80 -8.78 29.68
CA GLN A 408 -3.02 -7.63 30.17
C GLN A 408 -3.63 -7.03 31.44
N VAL A 409 -4.95 -6.83 31.50
CA VAL A 409 -5.64 -6.33 32.71
C VAL A 409 -5.47 -7.29 33.88
N GLU A 410 -5.56 -8.60 33.66
CA GLU A 410 -5.33 -9.59 34.72
C GLU A 410 -3.89 -9.60 35.22
N GLN A 411 -2.91 -9.48 34.32
CA GLN A 411 -1.50 -9.42 34.66
C GLN A 411 -1.19 -8.16 35.47
N LEU A 412 -1.56 -6.98 34.96
CA LEU A 412 -1.38 -5.70 35.65
C LEU A 412 -2.11 -5.67 37.01
N HIS A 413 -3.26 -6.34 37.12
CA HIS A 413 -3.96 -6.45 38.40
C HIS A 413 -3.17 -7.27 39.43
N ARG A 414 -2.53 -8.37 39.01
CA ARG A 414 -1.63 -9.15 39.87
C ARG A 414 -0.42 -8.31 40.27
N ASP A 415 0.18 -7.59 39.33
CA ASP A 415 1.36 -6.77 39.57
C ASP A 415 1.06 -5.64 40.58
N VAL A 416 -0.05 -4.91 40.40
CA VAL A 416 -0.53 -3.89 41.36
C VAL A 416 -0.70 -4.48 42.76
N ASN A 417 -1.33 -5.66 42.89
CA ASN A 417 -1.52 -6.31 44.19
C ASN A 417 -0.19 -6.66 44.86
N THR A 418 0.83 -7.09 44.09
CA THR A 418 2.16 -7.39 44.65
C THR A 418 2.91 -6.13 45.10
N LEU A 419 2.86 -5.05 44.31
CA LEU A 419 3.47 -3.77 44.67
C LEU A 419 2.77 -3.13 45.88
N GLU A 420 1.44 -3.23 45.96
CA GLU A 420 0.68 -2.77 47.13
C GLU A 420 1.05 -3.51 48.42
N ALA A 421 1.35 -4.81 48.33
CA ALA A 421 1.81 -5.59 49.48
C ALA A 421 3.20 -5.12 49.96
N ARG A 422 4.14 -4.84 49.04
CA ARG A 422 5.47 -4.29 49.36
C ARG A 422 5.40 -2.88 49.96
N ARG A 423 4.58 -1.99 49.37
CA ARG A 423 4.33 -0.66 49.93
C ARG A 423 3.79 -0.72 51.35
N LYS A 424 2.90 -1.69 51.65
CA LYS A 424 2.35 -1.88 52.99
C LYS A 424 3.39 -2.38 54.00
N SER A 425 4.36 -3.19 53.61
CA SER A 425 5.44 -3.63 54.52
C SER A 425 6.41 -2.48 54.83
N GLN A 426 6.90 -1.77 53.81
CA GLN A 426 7.79 -0.61 54.01
C GLN A 426 7.12 0.53 54.79
N SER A 427 5.82 0.75 54.59
CA SER A 427 5.08 1.74 55.38
C SER A 427 4.98 1.38 56.86
N ARG A 428 5.04 0.08 57.23
CA ARG A 428 5.05 -0.36 58.63
C ARG A 428 6.42 -0.13 59.25
N GLU A 429 7.49 -0.49 58.53
CA GLU A 429 8.88 -0.24 58.93
C GLU A 429 9.13 1.26 59.18
N LEU A 430 8.62 2.13 58.31
CA LEU A 430 8.73 3.58 58.47
C LEU A 430 7.95 4.10 59.70
N GLN A 431 6.80 3.50 60.03
CA GLN A 431 6.06 3.84 61.25
C GLN A 431 6.79 3.40 62.52
N GLU A 432 7.51 2.27 62.48
CA GLU A 432 8.33 1.80 63.59
C GLU A 432 9.52 2.75 63.83
N ILE A 433 10.23 3.16 62.78
CA ILE A 433 11.34 4.12 62.88
C ILE A 433 10.87 5.50 63.33
N LYS A 434 9.69 5.97 62.88
CA LYS A 434 9.09 7.22 63.39
C LYS A 434 8.76 7.14 64.88
N ARG A 435 8.25 6.00 65.35
CA ARG A 435 7.99 5.78 66.79
C ARG A 435 9.30 5.77 67.58
N GLU A 436 10.35 5.17 67.04
CA GLU A 436 11.69 5.21 67.64
C GLU A 436 12.24 6.64 67.71
N LEU A 437 12.05 7.44 66.65
CA LEU A 437 12.43 8.86 66.62
C LEU A 437 11.63 9.68 67.64
N ASP A 438 10.31 9.47 67.76
CA ASP A 438 9.48 10.17 68.74
C ASP A 438 9.89 9.81 70.19
N ILE A 439 10.28 8.56 70.43
CA ILE A 439 10.82 8.10 71.73
C ILE A 439 12.18 8.76 72.01
N GLN A 440 13.06 8.87 71.01
CA GLN A 440 14.37 9.55 71.14
C GLN A 440 14.24 11.07 71.29
N MET A 441 13.31 11.70 70.58
CA MET A 441 13.02 13.14 70.67
C MET A 441 12.39 13.49 72.02
N ALA A 442 11.50 12.65 72.55
CA ALA A 442 10.97 12.79 73.90
C ALA A 442 12.06 12.60 74.97
N ALA A 443 13.01 11.67 74.76
CA ALA A 443 14.15 11.49 75.66
C ALA A 443 15.10 12.70 75.68
N PHE A 444 15.40 13.31 74.52
CA PHE A 444 16.24 14.50 74.42
C PHE A 444 15.58 15.75 75.04
N LEU A 445 14.28 15.95 74.82
CA LEU A 445 13.51 17.03 75.47
C LEU A 445 13.44 16.88 76.99
N HIS A 446 13.58 15.66 77.51
CA HIS A 446 13.66 15.40 78.95
C HIS A 446 15.07 15.68 79.50
N GLU A 447 16.13 15.42 78.73
CA GLU A 447 17.52 15.74 79.11
C GLU A 447 17.89 17.24 79.00
N GLU A 448 17.22 18.03 78.13
CA GLU A 448 17.45 19.49 78.02
C GLU A 448 16.58 20.36 78.94
N ALA A 449 15.60 19.80 79.65
CA ALA A 449 14.77 20.55 80.62
C ALA A 449 15.57 21.11 81.82
N ASP A 450 16.79 20.61 82.06
CA ASP A 450 17.70 21.07 83.12
C ASP A 450 18.65 22.21 82.67
N GLY A 451 18.63 22.62 81.40
CA GLY A 451 19.54 23.61 80.81
C GLY A 451 18.96 25.04 80.66
N LYS A 452 18.55 25.70 81.75
CA LYS A 452 17.89 27.04 81.76
C LYS A 452 18.68 28.23 81.17
N GLY A 453 19.88 28.03 80.60
CA GLY A 453 20.72 29.10 80.05
C GLY A 453 20.42 29.48 78.59
N LYS A 454 19.91 28.55 77.76
CA LYS A 454 19.73 28.79 76.31
C LYS A 454 18.31 29.24 75.92
N VAL A 455 17.31 28.99 76.77
CA VAL A 455 15.91 29.42 76.58
C VAL A 455 15.75 30.94 76.66
N ALA A 456 16.55 31.62 77.49
CA ALA A 456 16.49 33.07 77.66
C ALA A 456 17.00 33.84 76.43
N LEU A 457 17.96 33.29 75.69
CA LEU A 457 18.52 33.90 74.48
C LEU A 457 17.52 33.86 73.31
N PHE A 458 16.76 32.75 73.18
CA PHE A 458 15.74 32.55 72.15
C PHE A 458 14.51 33.46 72.33
N GLN A 459 14.17 33.80 73.59
CA GLN A 459 13.07 34.73 73.89
C GLN A 459 13.42 36.20 73.59
N LEU A 460 14.71 36.55 73.59
CA LEU A 460 15.20 37.88 73.25
C LEU A 460 15.20 38.09 71.74
N THR A 461 15.68 37.12 70.96
CA THR A 461 15.70 37.20 69.49
C THR A 461 14.30 37.16 68.87
N PHE A 462 13.36 36.41 69.46
CA PHE A 462 11.97 36.40 69.01
C PHE A 462 11.27 37.77 69.15
N LYS A 463 11.67 38.59 70.14
CA LYS A 463 11.13 39.94 70.33
C LYS A 463 11.69 40.96 69.33
N GLU A 464 12.94 40.80 68.89
CA GLU A 464 13.55 41.65 67.86
C GLU A 464 12.92 41.40 66.48
N VAL A 465 12.65 40.14 66.13
CA VAL A 465 11.98 39.76 64.87
C VAL A 465 10.56 40.35 64.79
N ALA A 466 9.79 40.29 65.88
CA ALA A 466 8.43 40.84 65.92
C ALA A 466 8.37 42.38 65.78
N LEU A 467 9.39 43.09 66.24
CA LEU A 467 9.49 44.55 66.07
C LEU A 467 9.76 44.92 64.60
N LEU A 468 10.70 44.21 63.95
CA LEU A 468 11.05 44.43 62.54
C LEU A 468 9.90 44.12 61.57
N GLU A 469 9.04 43.14 61.89
CA GLU A 469 7.83 42.84 61.12
C GLU A 469 6.80 43.99 61.15
N SER A 470 6.69 44.69 62.28
CA SER A 470 5.74 45.80 62.44
C SER A 470 6.14 47.04 61.63
N GLU A 471 7.45 47.31 61.52
CA GLU A 471 8.01 48.44 60.77
C GLU A 471 7.90 48.21 59.25
N LEU A 472 8.12 46.97 58.78
CA LEU A 472 7.93 46.58 57.38
C LEU A 472 6.47 46.73 56.89
N ALA A 473 5.50 46.49 57.78
CA ALA A 473 4.09 46.64 57.47
C ALA A 473 3.67 48.11 57.37
N ALA A 474 4.33 49.03 58.08
CA ALA A 474 4.08 50.47 57.99
C ALA A 474 4.54 51.04 56.65
N LEU A 475 5.78 50.73 56.23
CA LEU A 475 6.36 51.19 54.97
C LEU A 475 5.55 50.77 53.74
N LYS A 476 4.96 49.56 53.76
CA LYS A 476 4.10 49.08 52.65
C LYS A 476 2.77 49.84 52.51
N ARG A 477 2.23 50.43 53.58
CA ARG A 477 0.98 51.21 53.50
C ARG A 477 1.23 52.59 52.88
N GLU A 478 2.32 53.24 53.25
CA GLU A 478 2.69 54.55 52.70
C GLU A 478 3.04 54.49 51.20
N GLU A 479 3.62 53.38 50.73
CA GLU A 479 3.86 53.12 49.30
C GLU A 479 2.54 53.13 48.48
N ALA A 480 1.52 52.41 48.96
CA ALA A 480 0.25 52.24 48.26
C ALA A 480 -0.60 53.53 48.17
N GLU A 481 -0.54 54.39 49.19
CA GLU A 481 -1.25 55.67 49.19
C GLU A 481 -0.73 56.64 48.13
N ARG A 482 0.60 56.69 47.92
CA ARG A 482 1.23 57.56 46.90
C ARG A 482 0.94 57.10 45.47
N GLU A 483 0.82 55.80 45.23
CA GLU A 483 0.46 55.24 43.91
C GLU A 483 -0.99 55.51 43.48
N MET A 484 -1.91 55.72 44.42
CA MET A 484 -3.30 56.05 44.11
C MET A 484 -3.43 57.48 43.55
N ILE A 485 -2.71 58.44 44.15
CA ILE A 485 -2.73 59.85 43.74
C ILE A 485 -2.16 60.04 42.32
N LEU A 486 -1.18 59.24 41.92
CA LEU A 486 -0.62 59.24 40.56
C LEU A 486 -1.66 58.87 39.47
N ARG A 487 -2.64 58.02 39.79
CA ARG A 487 -3.67 57.60 38.83
C ARG A 487 -4.70 58.70 38.55
N ASP A 488 -5.09 59.47 39.56
CA ASP A 488 -6.12 60.50 39.41
C ASP A 488 -5.64 61.70 38.57
N LEU A 489 -4.38 62.12 38.73
CA LEU A 489 -3.77 63.20 37.93
C LEU A 489 -3.73 62.87 36.43
N GLY A 490 -3.59 61.60 36.05
CA GLY A 490 -3.66 61.16 34.66
C GLY A 490 -5.02 61.38 33.99
N SER A 491 -6.13 61.27 34.75
CA SER A 491 -7.50 61.36 34.23
C SER A 491 -7.99 62.79 33.92
N GLN A 492 -7.34 63.80 34.53
CA GLN A 492 -7.69 65.21 34.33
C GLN A 492 -7.17 65.74 32.99
N ARG A 493 -6.00 65.27 32.56
CA ARG A 493 -5.35 65.66 31.30
C ARG A 493 -6.22 65.38 30.07
N ASP A 494 -6.92 64.26 30.04
CA ASP A 494 -7.61 63.79 28.83
C ASP A 494 -8.94 64.54 28.54
N ARG A 495 -9.53 65.23 29.53
CA ARG A 495 -10.79 65.99 29.35
C ARG A 495 -10.57 67.34 28.63
N ILE A 496 -9.40 67.95 28.80
CA ILE A 496 -9.09 69.28 28.27
C ILE A 496 -8.94 69.24 26.73
N ALA A 497 -8.51 68.11 26.15
CA ALA A 497 -8.28 67.96 24.72
C ALA A 497 -9.55 68.04 23.83
N LEU A 498 -10.73 67.70 24.35
CA LEU A 498 -11.98 67.61 23.55
C LEU A 498 -12.67 68.96 23.29
N SER A 499 -12.47 69.96 24.16
CA SER A 499 -13.11 71.29 24.07
C SER A 499 -12.62 72.12 22.86
N ILE A 500 -11.38 71.91 22.44
CA ILE A 500 -10.71 72.68 21.39
C ILE A 500 -11.36 72.49 19.99
N ALA A 501 -11.96 71.34 19.70
CA ALA A 501 -12.41 70.99 18.36
C ALA A 501 -13.71 71.68 17.88
N GLN A 502 -14.57 72.14 18.79
CA GLN A 502 -15.90 72.68 18.43
C GLN A 502 -15.88 74.13 17.91
N ARG A 503 -14.89 74.94 18.31
CA ARG A 503 -14.90 76.39 18.03
C ARG A 503 -14.60 76.77 16.57
N LEU A 504 -13.96 75.89 15.78
CA LEU A 504 -13.52 76.16 14.40
C LEU A 504 -14.62 76.20 13.30
N ARG A 505 -15.87 75.82 13.58
CA ARG A 505 -16.91 75.67 12.52
C ARG A 505 -17.72 76.94 12.17
N LYS A 506 -17.82 77.93 13.05
CA LYS A 506 -18.77 79.06 12.90
C LYS A 506 -18.34 80.17 11.92
N VAL A 507 -17.11 80.15 11.40
CA VAL A 507 -16.52 81.24 10.59
C VAL A 507 -17.03 81.30 9.12
N LYS A 508 -17.76 80.30 8.60
CA LYS A 508 -18.03 80.17 7.15
C LYS A 508 -19.30 80.84 6.58
N ASP A 509 -20.30 81.22 7.37
CA ASP A 509 -21.64 81.53 6.82
C ASP A 509 -21.89 82.98 6.37
N VAL A 510 -21.01 83.94 6.68
CA VAL A 510 -21.28 85.39 6.52
C VAL A 510 -21.08 85.96 5.08
N GLN A 511 -20.53 85.20 4.12
CA GLN A 511 -20.06 85.74 2.82
C GLN A 511 -21.11 85.97 1.69
N MET A 512 -22.39 85.60 1.81
CA MET A 512 -23.27 85.40 0.62
C MET A 512 -24.18 86.56 0.15
N THR A 513 -24.33 87.67 0.89
CA THR A 513 -25.43 88.66 0.67
C THR A 513 -25.14 89.85 -0.28
N SER A 514 -23.92 90.04 -0.79
CA SER A 514 -23.50 91.24 -1.56
C SER A 514 -24.00 91.35 -3.03
N ARG A 515 -24.67 90.32 -3.57
CA ARG A 515 -24.84 90.12 -5.04
C ARG A 515 -26.03 90.78 -5.77
N ILE A 516 -27.01 91.40 -5.11
CA ILE A 516 -28.35 91.67 -5.74
C ILE A 516 -28.48 93.04 -6.47
N LYS A 517 -27.70 94.08 -6.13
CA LYS A 517 -27.92 95.48 -6.61
C LYS A 517 -27.46 95.78 -8.06
N GLU A 518 -27.02 94.79 -8.84
CA GLU A 518 -26.44 94.96 -10.18
C GLU A 518 -27.46 94.99 -11.35
N VAL A 519 -28.77 94.87 -11.11
CA VAL A 519 -29.76 94.48 -12.15
C VAL A 519 -30.42 95.64 -12.93
N GLU A 520 -30.71 96.79 -12.33
CA GLU A 520 -31.59 97.83 -12.93
C GLU A 520 -30.94 98.73 -14.00
N LEU A 521 -29.62 98.94 -13.96
CA LEU A 521 -28.87 99.70 -14.99
C LEU A 521 -28.86 99.02 -16.38
N ALA A 522 -29.51 97.87 -16.51
CA ALA A 522 -29.56 97.05 -17.71
C ALA A 522 -30.60 97.52 -18.75
N GLU A 523 -31.73 98.13 -18.37
CA GLU A 523 -32.88 98.28 -19.27
C GLU A 523 -32.79 99.46 -20.26
N LEU A 524 -32.33 100.65 -19.86
CA LEU A 524 -32.21 101.79 -20.79
C LEU A 524 -31.04 101.65 -21.77
N LYS A 525 -30.06 100.78 -21.47
CA LYS A 525 -29.06 100.30 -22.45
C LYS A 525 -29.68 99.41 -23.55
N LYS A 526 -30.91 98.90 -23.38
CA LYS A 526 -31.53 97.86 -24.21
C LYS A 526 -32.07 98.41 -25.55
N ILE A 527 -32.74 99.56 -25.56
CA ILE A 527 -33.41 100.10 -26.77
C ILE A 527 -32.43 100.68 -27.80
N ARG A 528 -31.40 101.42 -27.37
CA ARG A 528 -30.27 101.83 -28.26
C ARG A 528 -29.45 100.64 -28.74
N LYS A 529 -29.34 99.61 -27.90
CA LYS A 529 -28.78 98.34 -28.37
C LYS A 529 -29.62 97.74 -29.49
N GLU A 530 -30.92 98.02 -29.61
CA GLU A 530 -31.84 97.37 -30.54
C GLU A 530 -31.77 97.90 -31.99
N VAL A 531 -31.73 99.21 -32.22
CA VAL A 531 -31.51 99.78 -33.57
C VAL A 531 -30.05 99.63 -34.01
N GLY A 532 -29.10 99.82 -33.08
CA GLY A 532 -27.72 99.41 -33.29
C GLY A 532 -27.57 97.89 -33.50
N ARG A 533 -28.46 97.06 -32.93
CA ARG A 533 -28.51 95.62 -33.21
C ARG A 533 -28.92 95.41 -34.65
N ARG A 534 -30.03 95.97 -35.14
CA ARG A 534 -30.49 95.72 -36.52
C ARG A 534 -29.43 96.00 -37.59
N ILE A 535 -28.68 97.10 -37.49
CA ILE A 535 -27.59 97.38 -38.45
C ILE A 535 -26.43 96.39 -38.28
N ARG A 536 -26.04 96.10 -37.03
CA ARG A 536 -25.06 95.04 -36.77
C ARG A 536 -25.59 93.67 -37.21
N ASP A 537 -26.89 93.43 -37.21
CA ASP A 537 -27.48 92.15 -37.57
C ASP A 537 -27.48 91.98 -39.10
N PHE A 538 -27.63 93.05 -39.88
CA PHE A 538 -27.41 93.00 -41.34
C PHE A 538 -25.93 92.94 -41.74
N GLU A 539 -25.03 93.66 -41.06
CA GLU A 539 -23.57 93.50 -41.25
C GLU A 539 -23.12 92.08 -40.85
N LYS A 540 -23.64 91.57 -39.73
CA LYS A 540 -23.41 90.17 -39.33
C LYS A 540 -24.02 89.19 -40.31
N LEU A 541 -25.19 89.44 -40.90
CA LEU A 541 -25.78 88.53 -41.88
C LEU A 541 -24.93 88.49 -43.16
N TYR A 542 -24.45 89.63 -43.63
CA TYR A 542 -23.52 89.70 -44.76
C TYR A 542 -22.19 88.99 -44.44
N ASP A 543 -21.57 89.29 -43.29
CA ASP A 543 -20.36 88.61 -42.84
C ASP A 543 -20.62 87.12 -42.56
N LEU A 544 -21.81 86.74 -42.11
CA LEU A 544 -22.20 85.35 -41.89
C LEU A 544 -22.27 84.60 -43.21
N VAL A 545 -22.90 85.16 -44.24
CA VAL A 545 -22.98 84.51 -45.56
C VAL A 545 -21.61 84.43 -46.21
N LYS A 546 -20.80 85.50 -46.11
CA LYS A 546 -19.39 85.50 -46.57
C LYS A 546 -18.54 84.48 -45.82
N ASN A 547 -18.71 84.39 -44.51
CA ASN A 547 -18.06 83.39 -43.67
C ASN A 547 -18.61 81.99 -43.95
N GLN A 548 -19.88 81.81 -44.27
CA GLN A 548 -20.46 80.52 -44.68
C GLN A 548 -19.83 80.05 -45.99
N ARG A 549 -19.68 80.93 -46.99
CA ARG A 549 -18.94 80.62 -48.23
C ARG A 549 -17.51 80.18 -47.95
N ASN A 550 -16.77 80.95 -47.14
CA ASN A 550 -15.39 80.61 -46.79
C ASN A 550 -15.30 79.34 -45.92
N LYS A 551 -16.27 79.10 -45.03
CA LYS A 551 -16.38 77.86 -44.25
C LYS A 551 -16.62 76.67 -45.15
N PHE A 552 -17.52 76.74 -46.13
CA PHE A 552 -17.74 75.63 -47.06
C PHE A 552 -16.49 75.32 -47.88
N VAL A 553 -15.75 76.33 -48.34
CA VAL A 553 -14.48 76.13 -49.05
C VAL A 553 -13.41 75.50 -48.13
N ASN A 554 -13.26 76.00 -46.91
CA ASN A 554 -12.29 75.46 -45.95
C ASN A 554 -12.66 74.05 -45.48
N LEU A 555 -13.94 73.74 -45.29
CA LEU A 555 -14.41 72.41 -44.94
C LEU A 555 -14.13 71.40 -46.06
N ILE A 556 -14.28 71.80 -47.32
CA ILE A 556 -13.96 70.94 -48.46
C ILE A 556 -12.44 70.67 -48.52
N GLN A 557 -11.61 71.70 -48.29
CA GLN A 557 -10.16 71.55 -48.29
C GLN A 557 -9.67 70.70 -47.10
N ALA A 558 -10.21 70.94 -45.90
CA ALA A 558 -9.90 70.16 -44.70
C ALA A 558 -10.34 68.69 -44.81
N ALA A 559 -11.51 68.42 -45.39
CA ALA A 559 -11.98 67.06 -45.63
C ALA A 559 -11.08 66.32 -46.65
N SER A 560 -10.60 67.01 -47.69
CA SER A 560 -9.65 66.45 -48.66
C SER A 560 -8.31 66.10 -48.01
N GLN A 561 -7.78 66.98 -47.16
CA GLN A 561 -6.52 66.76 -46.45
C GLN A 561 -6.62 65.66 -45.38
N SER A 562 -7.72 65.60 -44.64
CA SER A 562 -7.99 64.54 -43.67
C SER A 562 -8.07 63.16 -44.33
N THR A 563 -8.61 63.08 -45.56
CA THR A 563 -8.67 61.82 -46.30
C THR A 563 -7.29 61.28 -46.67
N THR A 564 -6.33 62.14 -47.03
CA THR A 564 -4.95 61.73 -47.32
C THR A 564 -4.20 61.30 -46.06
N GLU A 565 -4.34 62.04 -44.96
CA GLU A 565 -3.73 61.68 -43.68
C GLU A 565 -4.25 60.33 -43.14
N MET A 566 -5.55 60.04 -43.33
CA MET A 566 -6.12 58.74 -42.94
C MET A 566 -5.60 57.58 -43.80
N LYS A 567 -5.29 57.80 -45.08
CA LYS A 567 -4.70 56.78 -45.95
C LYS A 567 -3.27 56.43 -45.54
N ASP A 568 -2.48 57.41 -45.13
CA ASP A 568 -1.12 57.16 -44.66
C ASP A 568 -1.11 56.48 -43.28
N LYS A 569 -2.05 56.84 -42.39
CA LYS A 569 -2.29 56.11 -41.13
C LYS A 569 -2.67 54.65 -41.35
N LEU A 570 -3.53 54.36 -42.32
CA LEU A 570 -3.90 52.97 -42.65
C LEU A 570 -2.70 52.12 -43.07
N LYS A 571 -1.72 52.70 -43.79
CA LYS A 571 -0.50 51.96 -44.17
C LYS A 571 0.40 51.67 -42.98
N VAL A 572 0.53 52.60 -42.03
CA VAL A 572 1.29 52.37 -40.80
C VAL A 572 0.62 51.28 -39.97
N LEU A 573 -0.70 51.35 -39.79
CA LEU A 573 -1.47 50.33 -39.08
C LEU A 573 -1.39 48.95 -39.77
N GLN A 574 -1.33 48.90 -41.10
CA GLN A 574 -1.13 47.65 -41.83
C GLN A 574 0.24 47.03 -41.52
N ASN A 575 1.31 47.83 -41.51
CA ASN A 575 2.65 47.34 -41.17
C ASN A 575 2.74 46.90 -39.70
N GLU A 576 2.10 47.63 -38.79
CA GLU A 576 1.99 47.23 -37.38
C GLU A 576 1.25 45.90 -37.23
N LEU A 577 0.17 45.69 -37.99
CA LEU A 577 -0.58 44.43 -37.99
C LEU A 577 0.28 43.26 -38.47
N ASP A 578 1.10 43.44 -39.51
CA ASP A 578 2.01 42.40 -40.01
C ASP A 578 3.13 42.09 -39.01
N ILE A 579 3.67 43.08 -38.29
CA ILE A 579 4.65 42.87 -37.21
C ILE A 579 4.02 42.09 -36.06
N LEU A 580 2.84 42.52 -35.61
CA LEU A 580 2.11 41.86 -34.52
C LEU A 580 1.75 40.41 -34.89
N GLN A 581 1.38 40.14 -36.14
CA GLN A 581 1.13 38.76 -36.60
C GLN A 581 2.39 37.89 -36.53
N ASN A 582 3.56 38.42 -36.90
CA ASN A 582 4.82 37.69 -36.79
C ASN A 582 5.22 37.44 -35.33
N GLU A 583 5.02 38.42 -34.45
CA GLU A 583 5.25 38.26 -33.02
C GLU A 583 4.34 37.20 -32.39
N VAL A 584 3.05 37.21 -32.73
CA VAL A 584 2.08 36.19 -32.30
C VAL A 584 2.54 34.81 -32.80
N GLY A 585 2.97 34.69 -34.06
CA GLY A 585 3.45 33.44 -34.63
C GLY A 585 4.74 32.89 -33.96
N ILE A 586 5.62 33.75 -33.45
CA ILE A 586 6.81 33.32 -32.68
C ILE A 586 6.39 32.87 -31.28
N LYS A 587 5.50 33.63 -30.62
CA LYS A 587 4.98 33.30 -29.28
C LYS A 587 4.22 31.96 -29.28
N ASP A 588 3.42 31.70 -30.32
CA ASP A 588 2.69 30.43 -30.48
C ASP A 588 3.64 29.22 -30.61
N LYS A 589 4.74 29.37 -31.36
CA LYS A 589 5.75 28.30 -31.49
C LYS A 589 6.45 28.01 -30.17
N LEU A 590 6.78 29.04 -29.39
CA LEU A 590 7.43 28.88 -28.09
C LEU A 590 6.48 28.22 -27.08
N LEU A 591 5.21 28.66 -27.06
CA LEU A 591 4.14 28.03 -26.28
C LEU A 591 3.98 26.55 -26.64
N GLN A 592 4.00 26.21 -27.92
CA GLN A 592 3.88 24.83 -28.37
C GLN A 592 5.07 23.96 -27.93
N GLN A 593 6.29 24.49 -27.98
CA GLN A 593 7.48 23.79 -27.44
C GLN A 593 7.36 23.54 -25.94
N GLN A 594 6.94 24.55 -25.17
CA GLN A 594 6.72 24.41 -23.72
C GLN A 594 5.61 23.41 -23.39
N HIS A 595 4.51 23.39 -24.14
CA HIS A 595 3.48 22.37 -23.99
C HIS A 595 4.01 20.96 -24.24
N THR A 596 4.84 20.75 -25.27
CA THR A 596 5.43 19.43 -25.51
C THR A 596 6.40 18.98 -24.42
N GLN A 597 7.20 19.90 -23.85
CA GLN A 597 8.10 19.61 -22.74
C GLN A 597 7.31 19.28 -21.45
N HIS A 598 6.28 20.07 -21.13
CA HIS A 598 5.41 19.78 -19.99
C HIS A 598 4.72 18.42 -20.12
N GLN A 599 4.26 18.09 -21.32
CA GLN A 599 3.63 16.80 -21.60
C GLN A 599 4.63 15.61 -21.53
N ALA A 600 5.89 15.83 -21.91
CA ALA A 600 6.95 14.84 -21.73
C ALA A 600 7.25 14.58 -20.24
N ASN A 601 7.36 15.64 -19.42
CA ASN A 601 7.59 15.52 -17.97
C ASN A 601 6.42 14.80 -17.26
N ILE A 602 5.17 15.03 -17.71
CA ILE A 602 3.99 14.29 -17.24
C ILE A 602 4.10 12.79 -17.57
N ALA A 603 4.51 12.46 -18.80
CA ALA A 603 4.67 11.08 -19.23
C ALA A 603 5.77 10.34 -18.44
N GLU A 604 6.90 11.01 -18.18
CA GLU A 604 8.01 10.47 -17.38
C GLU A 604 7.59 10.23 -15.92
N ARG A 605 6.90 11.18 -15.30
CA ARG A 605 6.30 10.99 -13.97
C ARG A 605 5.37 9.78 -13.92
N ASP A 606 4.48 9.64 -14.91
CA ASP A 606 3.53 8.54 -14.95
C ASP A 606 4.22 7.19 -15.22
N GLN A 607 5.30 7.18 -16.00
CA GLN A 607 6.16 6.00 -16.17
C GLN A 607 6.82 5.61 -14.83
N LEU A 608 7.40 6.57 -14.09
CA LEU A 608 7.98 6.31 -12.78
C LEU A 608 6.94 5.80 -11.78
N ARG A 609 5.70 6.30 -11.82
CA ARG A 609 4.59 5.77 -11.00
C ARG A 609 4.30 4.29 -11.31
N VAL A 610 4.29 3.92 -12.59
CA VAL A 610 4.08 2.52 -13.02
C VAL A 610 5.25 1.64 -12.58
N GLU A 611 6.49 2.09 -12.75
CA GLU A 611 7.69 1.36 -12.34
C GLU A 611 7.77 1.18 -10.82
N LEU A 612 7.38 2.19 -10.05
CA LEU A 612 7.30 2.14 -8.59
C LEU A 612 6.18 1.20 -8.13
N GLY A 613 5.04 1.19 -8.83
CA GLY A 613 3.97 0.20 -8.63
C GLY A 613 4.46 -1.24 -8.91
N ARG A 614 5.21 -1.44 -9.99
CA ARG A 614 5.81 -2.74 -10.35
C ARG A 614 6.82 -3.21 -9.30
N LEU A 615 7.73 -2.33 -8.88
CA LEU A 615 8.69 -2.61 -7.80
C LEU A 615 7.99 -2.89 -6.48
N GLY A 616 6.90 -2.18 -6.17
CA GLY A 616 6.06 -2.43 -5.00
C GLY A 616 5.31 -3.77 -5.06
N MET A 617 4.96 -4.28 -6.24
CA MET A 617 4.45 -5.66 -6.39
C MET A 617 5.57 -6.68 -6.16
N VAL A 618 6.71 -6.55 -6.84
CA VAL A 618 7.85 -7.47 -6.68
C VAL A 618 8.36 -7.51 -5.24
N PHE A 619 8.42 -6.35 -4.57
CA PHE A 619 8.77 -6.26 -3.15
C PHE A 619 7.79 -7.05 -2.28
N ARG A 620 6.48 -6.90 -2.50
CA ARG A 620 5.46 -7.67 -1.76
C ARG A 620 5.57 -9.18 -2.03
N ASP A 621 5.76 -9.59 -3.29
CA ASP A 621 5.95 -11.00 -3.63
C ASP A 621 7.17 -11.58 -2.93
N LYS A 622 8.31 -10.86 -2.95
CA LYS A 622 9.53 -11.28 -2.24
C LYS A 622 9.35 -11.28 -0.72
N GLN A 623 8.57 -10.34 -0.17
CA GLN A 623 8.22 -10.31 1.24
C GLN A 623 7.42 -11.56 1.62
N THR A 624 6.41 -11.95 0.82
CA THR A 624 5.66 -13.18 1.06
C THR A 624 6.55 -14.42 1.03
N VAL A 625 7.53 -14.47 0.12
CA VAL A 625 8.52 -15.56 0.09
C VAL A 625 9.39 -15.59 1.35
N VAL A 626 9.78 -14.42 1.88
CA VAL A 626 10.50 -14.34 3.15
C VAL A 626 9.63 -14.83 4.30
N ASP A 627 8.37 -14.41 4.36
CA ASP A 627 7.43 -14.83 5.41
C ASP A 627 7.16 -16.35 5.36
N GLU A 628 7.04 -16.93 4.16
CA GLU A 628 6.95 -18.37 3.95
C GLU A 628 8.21 -19.10 4.45
N GLN A 629 9.39 -18.57 4.16
CA GLN A 629 10.66 -19.14 4.64
C GLN A 629 10.83 -19.01 6.16
N ILE A 630 10.35 -17.91 6.76
CA ILE A 630 10.31 -17.75 8.23
C ILE A 630 9.38 -18.79 8.85
N SER A 631 8.19 -19.00 8.28
CA SER A 631 7.28 -20.06 8.73
C SER A 631 7.93 -21.44 8.64
N GLU A 632 8.70 -21.72 7.58
CA GLU A 632 9.45 -22.97 7.45
C GLU A 632 10.56 -23.12 8.50
N VAL A 633 11.26 -22.03 8.81
CA VAL A 633 12.24 -21.98 9.91
C VAL A 633 11.58 -22.32 11.24
N ASP A 634 10.40 -21.76 11.53
CA ASP A 634 9.67 -22.03 12.77
C ASP A 634 9.22 -23.49 12.86
N LYS A 635 8.74 -24.07 11.75
CA LYS A 635 8.41 -25.51 11.68
C LYS A 635 9.63 -26.37 11.92
N LEU A 636 10.76 -26.08 11.27
CA LEU A 636 12.01 -26.82 11.46
C LEU A 636 12.51 -26.71 12.90
N ASN A 637 12.45 -25.52 13.50
CA ASN A 637 12.80 -25.31 14.90
C ASN A 637 11.88 -26.09 15.86
N ALA A 638 10.57 -26.11 15.60
CA ALA A 638 9.63 -26.91 16.38
C ALA A 638 9.92 -28.42 16.28
N ILE A 639 10.24 -28.91 15.09
CA ILE A 639 10.62 -30.32 14.86
C ILE A 639 11.95 -30.63 15.56
N ILE A 640 12.96 -29.77 15.45
CA ILE A 640 14.26 -29.92 16.12
C ILE A 640 14.06 -29.99 17.63
N ASN A 641 13.33 -29.04 18.21
CA ASN A 641 13.03 -29.02 19.64
C ASN A 641 12.26 -30.27 20.08
N GLY A 642 11.33 -30.77 19.26
CA GLY A 642 10.62 -32.02 19.49
C GLY A 642 11.57 -33.23 19.50
N CYS A 643 12.42 -33.35 18.48
CA CYS A 643 13.42 -34.41 18.39
C CYS A 643 14.46 -34.33 19.53
N GLU A 644 14.89 -33.14 19.93
CA GLU A 644 15.81 -32.94 21.06
C GLU A 644 15.18 -33.36 22.40
N LYS A 645 13.89 -33.05 22.61
CA LYS A 645 13.15 -33.55 23.78
C LYS A 645 13.04 -35.08 23.79
N GLU A 646 12.70 -35.68 22.65
CA GLU A 646 12.67 -37.14 22.52
C GLU A 646 14.06 -37.75 22.73
N MET A 647 15.13 -37.08 22.26
CA MET A 647 16.50 -37.53 22.47
C MET A 647 16.88 -37.51 23.94
N LEU A 648 16.52 -36.47 24.68
CA LEU A 648 16.71 -36.40 26.13
C LEU A 648 15.89 -37.48 26.85
N ARG A 649 14.65 -37.74 26.42
CA ARG A 649 13.80 -38.80 26.96
C ARG A 649 14.42 -40.18 26.76
N LEU A 650 14.84 -40.51 25.54
CA LEU A 650 15.51 -41.76 25.18
C LEU A 650 16.83 -41.92 25.93
N LYS A 651 17.63 -40.86 26.06
CA LYS A 651 18.87 -40.88 26.84
C LYS A 651 18.62 -41.26 28.29
N LYS A 652 17.62 -40.64 28.93
CA LYS A 652 17.25 -40.97 30.32
C LYS A 652 16.75 -42.40 30.47
N GLN A 653 15.95 -42.90 29.51
CA GLN A 653 15.49 -44.29 29.51
C GLN A 653 16.67 -45.27 29.36
N TYR A 654 17.60 -44.98 28.45
CA TYR A 654 18.79 -45.78 28.25
C TYR A 654 19.70 -45.79 29.49
N GLU A 655 19.88 -44.65 30.16
CA GLU A 655 20.61 -44.56 31.44
C GLU A 655 19.99 -45.48 32.50
N LEU A 656 18.66 -45.45 32.68
CA LEU A 656 17.96 -46.33 33.62
C LEU A 656 18.13 -47.82 33.28
N VAL A 657 18.06 -48.19 32.00
CA VAL A 657 18.27 -49.58 31.56
C VAL A 657 19.71 -50.01 31.81
N ILE A 658 20.70 -49.13 31.61
CA ILE A 658 22.10 -49.43 31.96
C ILE A 658 22.26 -49.61 33.47
N GLU A 659 21.68 -48.73 34.28
CA GLU A 659 21.74 -48.83 35.74
C GLU A 659 21.12 -50.15 36.23
N ALA A 660 19.94 -50.50 35.72
CA ALA A 660 19.30 -51.78 36.01
C ALA A 660 20.18 -52.96 35.58
N ARG A 661 20.73 -52.93 34.36
CA ARG A 661 21.66 -53.96 33.86
C ARG A 661 22.91 -54.08 34.73
N ASN A 662 23.49 -52.96 35.15
CA ASN A 662 24.68 -52.95 35.99
C ASN A 662 24.38 -53.53 37.37
N TYR A 663 23.23 -53.16 37.96
CA TYR A 663 22.78 -53.70 39.23
C TYR A 663 22.55 -55.21 39.15
N THR A 664 21.81 -55.69 38.13
CA THR A 664 21.62 -57.13 37.89
C THR A 664 22.95 -57.84 37.61
N GLY A 665 23.88 -57.18 36.92
CA GLY A 665 25.23 -57.69 36.68
C GLY A 665 26.03 -57.88 37.97
N ILE A 666 25.93 -56.96 38.92
CA ILE A 666 26.54 -57.11 40.26
C ILE A 666 25.87 -58.26 41.02
N MET A 667 24.53 -58.32 41.02
CA MET A 667 23.80 -59.42 41.67
C MET A 667 24.19 -60.80 41.11
N LEU A 668 24.44 -60.90 39.80
CA LEU A 668 24.92 -62.15 39.19
C LEU A 668 26.28 -62.57 39.72
N ILE A 669 27.20 -61.61 39.88
CA ILE A 669 28.53 -61.87 40.42
C ILE A 669 28.39 -62.35 41.87
N ASP A 670 27.65 -61.62 42.70
CA ASP A 670 27.44 -61.96 44.11
C ASP A 670 26.80 -63.36 44.28
N ARG A 671 25.78 -63.68 43.45
CA ARG A 671 25.12 -64.99 43.50
C ARG A 671 25.99 -66.12 42.99
N ASN A 672 26.81 -65.86 41.97
CA ASN A 672 27.79 -66.83 41.49
C ASN A 672 28.87 -67.11 42.55
N ASP A 673 29.32 -66.08 43.26
CA ASP A 673 30.25 -66.21 44.39
C ASP A 673 29.62 -66.99 45.55
N GLU A 674 28.35 -66.72 45.90
CA GLU A 674 27.58 -67.52 46.87
C GLU A 674 27.53 -69.01 46.47
N LEU A 675 27.24 -69.31 45.21
CA LEU A 675 27.22 -70.68 44.68
C LEU A 675 28.59 -71.34 44.73
N CYS A 676 29.65 -70.64 44.34
CA CYS A 676 31.02 -71.16 44.41
C CYS A 676 31.38 -71.56 45.86
N VAL A 677 31.03 -70.72 46.84
CA VAL A 677 31.24 -71.04 48.26
C VAL A 677 30.42 -72.26 48.71
N LEU A 678 29.18 -72.39 48.24
CA LEU A 678 28.32 -73.54 48.57
C LEU A 678 28.84 -74.84 47.97
N TYR A 679 29.29 -74.84 46.71
CA TYR A 679 29.92 -76.00 46.07
C TYR A 679 31.16 -76.44 46.84
N GLU A 680 32.05 -75.51 47.19
CA GLU A 680 33.28 -75.85 47.92
C GLU A 680 32.94 -76.46 49.29
N LYS A 681 31.92 -75.91 49.97
CA LYS A 681 31.45 -76.45 51.25
C LYS A 681 30.82 -77.84 51.12
N ALA A 682 30.02 -78.07 50.09
CA ALA A 682 29.42 -79.38 49.81
C ALA A 682 30.51 -80.41 49.48
N ASN A 683 31.50 -80.05 48.66
CA ASN A 683 32.64 -80.89 48.32
C ASN A 683 33.45 -81.28 49.57
N ILE A 684 33.77 -80.31 50.44
CA ILE A 684 34.48 -80.59 51.71
C ILE A 684 33.65 -81.52 52.59
N GLN A 685 32.34 -81.31 52.69
CA GLN A 685 31.46 -82.18 53.49
C GLN A 685 31.38 -83.60 52.93
N GLU A 686 31.29 -83.77 51.61
CA GLU A 686 31.36 -85.09 50.96
C GLU A 686 32.68 -85.79 51.25
N GLU A 687 33.80 -85.07 51.16
CA GLU A 687 35.12 -85.64 51.45
C GLU A 687 35.25 -86.07 52.92
N VAL A 688 34.74 -85.26 53.86
CA VAL A 688 34.70 -85.59 55.29
C VAL A 688 33.82 -86.81 55.56
N ILE A 689 32.63 -86.90 54.95
CA ILE A 689 31.74 -88.06 55.08
C ILE A 689 32.42 -89.30 54.53
N ARG A 690 33.03 -89.21 53.35
CA ARG A 690 33.78 -90.33 52.74
C ARG A 690 34.93 -90.80 53.63
N GLY A 691 35.70 -89.86 54.20
CA GLY A 691 36.76 -90.15 55.16
C GLY A 691 36.24 -90.81 56.44
N GLY A 692 35.15 -90.28 57.01
CA GLY A 692 34.49 -90.84 58.19
C GLY A 692 33.95 -92.25 57.97
N GLN A 693 33.33 -92.52 56.82
CA GLN A 693 32.87 -93.86 56.44
C GLN A 693 34.03 -94.86 56.31
N LEU A 694 35.17 -94.43 55.77
CA LEU A 694 36.37 -95.28 55.70
C LEU A 694 36.91 -95.63 57.09
N GLU A 695 37.01 -94.67 58.00
CA GLU A 695 37.49 -94.97 59.37
C GLU A 695 36.49 -95.76 60.19
N LEU A 696 35.19 -95.57 59.99
CA LEU A 696 34.17 -96.41 60.60
C LEU A 696 34.33 -97.86 60.14
N ARG A 697 34.52 -98.10 58.84
CA ARG A 697 34.80 -99.45 58.30
C ARG A 697 36.06 -100.06 58.91
N ARG A 698 37.14 -99.28 59.04
CA ARG A 698 38.38 -99.77 59.70
C ARG A 698 38.12 -100.18 61.15
N ARG A 699 37.39 -99.36 61.92
CA ARG A 699 37.05 -99.67 63.32
C ARG A 699 36.12 -100.88 63.43
N ASP A 700 35.17 -101.05 62.51
CA ASP A 700 34.31 -102.23 62.44
C ASP A 700 35.10 -103.51 62.16
N ASP A 701 36.06 -103.45 61.23
CA ASP A 701 36.97 -104.57 60.94
C ASP A 701 37.86 -104.90 62.15
N GLU A 702 38.43 -103.89 62.83
CA GLU A 702 39.19 -104.07 64.08
C GLU A 702 38.31 -104.71 65.17
N ALA A 703 37.08 -104.21 65.37
CA ALA A 703 36.14 -104.76 66.34
C ALA A 703 35.75 -106.21 65.99
N ARG A 704 35.61 -106.53 64.70
CA ARG A 704 35.36 -107.90 64.23
C ARG A 704 36.53 -108.82 64.53
N LEU A 705 37.76 -108.38 64.31
CA LEU A 705 38.98 -109.14 64.65
C LEU A 705 39.05 -109.39 66.16
N LEU A 706 38.87 -108.36 66.99
CA LEU A 706 38.86 -108.51 68.45
C LEU A 706 37.75 -109.45 68.94
N ARG A 707 36.56 -109.41 68.34
CA ARG A 707 35.49 -110.37 68.65
C ARG A 707 35.89 -111.82 68.34
N LEU A 708 36.60 -112.06 67.23
CA LEU A 708 37.14 -113.38 66.91
C LEU A 708 38.20 -113.82 67.93
N GLU A 709 39.08 -112.92 68.35
CA GLU A 709 40.08 -113.19 69.40
C GLU A 709 39.42 -113.54 70.74
N VAL A 710 38.40 -112.78 71.16
CA VAL A 710 37.62 -113.09 72.37
C VAL A 710 36.99 -114.47 72.25
N ALA A 711 36.36 -114.80 71.12
CA ALA A 711 35.75 -116.11 70.91
C ALA A 711 36.79 -117.26 70.91
N GLU A 712 38.01 -117.03 70.43
CA GLU A 712 39.12 -117.99 70.48
C GLU A 712 39.59 -118.21 71.93
N LEU A 713 39.76 -117.12 72.69
CA LEU A 713 40.12 -117.17 74.11
C LEU A 713 39.05 -117.87 74.95
N GLU A 714 37.77 -117.60 74.71
CA GLU A 714 36.66 -118.29 75.36
C GLU A 714 36.66 -119.79 75.04
N ARG A 715 36.89 -120.17 73.77
CA ARG A 715 37.06 -121.58 73.38
C ARG A 715 38.25 -122.22 74.11
N SER A 716 39.38 -121.52 74.19
CA SER A 716 40.58 -121.98 74.93
C SER A 716 40.28 -122.19 76.42
N ILE A 717 39.61 -121.23 77.08
CA ILE A 717 39.17 -121.34 78.47
C ILE A 717 38.22 -122.52 78.66
N ALA A 718 37.27 -122.74 77.73
CA ALA A 718 36.35 -123.86 77.79
C ALA A 718 37.07 -125.22 77.70
N VAL A 719 38.09 -125.34 76.83
CA VAL A 719 38.94 -126.53 76.74
C VAL A 719 39.72 -126.74 78.04
N MET A 720 40.36 -125.69 78.56
CA MET A 720 41.08 -125.75 79.84
C MET A 720 40.16 -126.21 80.98
N ARG A 721 38.95 -125.63 81.09
CA ARG A 721 37.95 -126.02 82.10
C ARG A 721 37.52 -127.49 81.99
N ARG A 722 37.51 -128.09 80.79
CA ARG A 722 37.23 -129.53 80.60
C ARG A 722 38.39 -130.44 81.01
N LEU A 723 39.63 -129.96 80.96
CA LEU A 723 40.82 -130.72 81.35
C LEU A 723 41.05 -130.69 82.87
N VAL A 724 40.61 -129.63 83.57
CA VAL A 724 40.77 -129.47 85.03
C VAL A 724 40.31 -130.70 85.86
N PRO A 725 39.16 -131.35 85.60
CA PRO A 725 38.72 -132.52 86.38
C PRO A 725 39.58 -133.79 86.22
N SER A 726 40.46 -133.84 85.22
CA SER A 726 41.38 -134.98 85.02
C SER A 726 42.64 -134.88 85.89
N VAL A 727 42.94 -133.69 86.43
CA VAL A 727 44.12 -133.44 87.27
C VAL A 727 44.06 -134.24 88.59
N PRO A 728 42.94 -134.26 89.34
CA PRO A 728 42.86 -135.06 90.57
C PRO A 728 42.92 -136.57 90.34
N LEU A 729 42.43 -137.05 89.18
CA LEU A 729 42.52 -138.47 88.81
C LEU A 729 43.97 -138.87 88.54
N LEU A 730 44.72 -138.03 87.83
CA LEU A 730 46.16 -138.21 87.66
C LEU A 730 46.91 -138.16 89.00
N ASP A 731 46.50 -137.29 89.94
CA ASP A 731 47.06 -137.27 91.30
C ASP A 731 46.78 -138.59 92.06
N THR A 732 45.59 -139.18 91.92
CA THR A 732 45.28 -140.49 92.52
C THR A 732 46.09 -141.63 91.91
N ASP A 733 46.30 -141.62 90.59
CA ASP A 733 47.12 -142.61 89.89
C ASP A 733 48.59 -142.50 90.30
N VAL A 734 49.11 -141.27 90.45
CA VAL A 734 50.45 -141.01 90.98
C VAL A 734 50.58 -141.55 92.40
N ALA A 735 49.59 -141.32 93.27
CA ALA A 735 49.59 -141.84 94.64
C ALA A 735 49.51 -143.38 94.68
N ALA A 736 48.76 -144.01 93.79
CA ALA A 736 48.67 -145.46 93.66
C ALA A 736 50.01 -146.08 93.22
N LEU A 737 50.63 -145.52 92.18
CA LEU A 737 51.96 -145.95 91.70
C LEU A 737 53.04 -145.76 92.77
N GLN A 738 52.95 -144.71 93.60
CA GLN A 738 53.86 -144.52 94.74
C GLN A 738 53.68 -145.60 95.81
N LYS A 739 52.45 -146.08 96.05
CA LYS A 739 52.16 -147.17 96.98
C LYS A 739 52.70 -148.51 96.49
N GLU A 740 52.48 -148.84 95.22
CA GLU A 740 53.03 -150.07 94.60
C GLU A 740 54.57 -150.09 94.64
N LEU A 741 55.19 -148.93 94.38
CA LEU A 741 56.65 -148.78 94.50
C LEU A 741 57.14 -149.05 95.93
N PHE A 742 56.38 -148.63 96.94
CA PHE A 742 56.72 -148.85 98.35
C PHE A 742 56.60 -150.34 98.74
N GLU A 743 55.56 -151.03 98.30
CA GLU A 743 55.36 -152.47 98.55
C GLU A 743 56.46 -153.31 97.88
N ALA A 744 56.81 -153.01 96.63
CA ALA A 744 57.90 -153.70 95.92
C ALA A 744 59.27 -153.51 96.59
N ARG A 745 59.54 -152.33 97.17
CA ARG A 745 60.77 -152.07 97.94
C ARG A 745 60.82 -152.88 99.24
N ARG A 746 59.69 -153.00 99.93
CA ARG A 746 59.58 -153.77 101.17
C ARG A 746 59.78 -155.28 100.94
N GLU A 747 59.28 -155.81 99.82
CA GLU A 747 59.52 -157.20 99.41
C GLU A 747 61.01 -157.45 99.08
N ALA A 748 61.66 -156.50 98.42
CA ALA A 748 63.10 -156.58 98.13
C ALA A 748 63.94 -156.60 99.42
N GLU A 749 63.60 -155.79 100.43
CA GLU A 749 64.25 -155.82 101.74
C GLU A 749 64.04 -157.14 102.49
N ALA A 750 62.83 -157.72 102.45
CA ALA A 750 62.55 -159.02 103.07
C ALA A 750 63.36 -160.16 102.44
N LEU A 751 63.51 -160.15 101.11
CA LEU A 751 64.33 -161.10 100.37
C LEU A 751 65.83 -160.90 100.66
N SER A 752 66.28 -159.66 100.86
CA SER A 752 67.65 -159.33 101.27
C SER A 752 67.97 -159.87 102.67
N LEU A 753 67.06 -159.72 103.64
CA LEU A 753 67.26 -160.24 105.00
C LEU A 753 67.30 -161.77 105.04
N ALA A 754 66.55 -162.44 104.17
CA ALA A 754 66.55 -163.89 104.03
C ALA A 754 67.85 -164.44 103.39
N LEU A 755 68.61 -163.60 102.68
CA LEU A 755 69.89 -163.95 102.05
C LEU A 755 71.07 -163.91 103.04
N GLU A 756 70.95 -163.24 104.19
CA GLU A 756 72.06 -163.01 105.13
C GLU A 756 72.18 -164.04 106.28
N ASN A 757 71.35 -165.10 106.33
CA ASN A 757 71.38 -166.14 107.37
C ASN A 757 72.24 -167.39 106.97
N PRO A 758 73.34 -167.73 107.68
CA PRO A 758 74.30 -168.77 107.22
C PRO A 758 73.96 -170.26 107.43
N SER A 759 72.78 -170.66 107.91
CA SER A 759 72.50 -172.06 108.31
C SER A 759 71.80 -172.95 107.25
N ASN A 760 71.75 -172.56 105.98
CA ASN A 760 70.96 -173.29 104.98
C ASN A 760 71.81 -174.21 104.07
N GLN A 761 71.77 -175.52 104.34
CA GLN A 761 72.63 -176.56 103.74
C GLN A 761 72.26 -176.99 102.30
N SER A 762 71.39 -176.27 101.59
CA SER A 762 70.95 -176.63 100.21
C SER A 762 71.25 -175.58 99.15
N ARG A 763 72.19 -174.65 99.41
CA ARG A 763 72.40 -173.52 98.47
C ARG A 763 73.84 -173.00 98.36
N TRP A 764 74.83 -173.88 98.54
CA TRP A 764 76.14 -173.68 97.91
C TRP A 764 76.57 -174.97 97.20
N ARG A 765 77.10 -174.82 95.99
CA ARG A 765 77.74 -175.88 95.21
C ARG A 765 79.03 -175.31 94.64
N MET A 766 80.15 -175.87 95.05
CA MET A 766 81.45 -175.62 94.42
C MET A 766 81.46 -176.39 93.10
N LEU A 767 81.61 -175.69 91.97
CA LEU A 767 81.70 -176.27 90.63
C LEU A 767 83.05 -175.88 90.02
N GLU A 768 83.76 -176.88 89.52
CA GLU A 768 85.12 -176.81 88.98
C GLU A 768 85.17 -176.26 87.54
N GLY A 769 86.21 -175.47 87.24
CA GLY A 769 86.53 -174.95 85.89
C GLY A 769 87.43 -173.71 85.95
N LYS A 770 88.43 -173.62 85.05
CA LYS A 770 89.55 -172.65 85.07
C LYS A 770 89.15 -171.17 85.23
N ILE A 771 89.97 -170.43 85.98
CA ILE A 771 90.01 -168.96 86.04
C ILE A 771 90.39 -168.44 84.64
N PRO A 772 89.53 -167.67 83.96
CA PRO A 772 89.91 -166.90 82.79
C PRO A 772 90.58 -165.59 83.20
N ASP A 773 91.65 -165.27 82.46
CA ASP A 773 92.61 -164.20 82.74
C ASP A 773 92.08 -162.80 82.38
N ARG A 774 92.80 -161.76 82.83
CA ARG A 774 92.45 -160.32 82.71
C ARG A 774 92.16 -159.84 81.27
N GLU A 775 92.49 -160.61 80.25
CA GLU A 775 92.25 -160.31 78.82
C GLU A 775 90.91 -160.87 78.28
N GLU A 776 90.25 -161.80 78.96
CA GLU A 776 88.90 -162.25 78.57
C GLU A 776 87.79 -161.37 79.17
N LEU A 777 88.13 -160.54 80.17
CA LEU A 777 87.25 -159.54 80.78
C LEU A 777 87.05 -158.26 79.94
N SER A 778 87.77 -158.10 78.82
CA SER A 778 87.68 -156.90 77.97
C SER A 778 87.12 -157.16 76.55
N ALA A 779 86.89 -158.41 76.15
CA ALA A 779 86.50 -158.76 74.78
C ALA A 779 84.98 -159.01 74.54
N LYS A 780 84.10 -158.82 75.53
CA LYS A 780 82.63 -158.99 75.35
C LYS A 780 81.75 -157.85 75.86
N ILE A 781 82.34 -156.68 76.04
CA ILE A 781 81.66 -155.42 75.80
C ILE A 781 81.58 -155.25 74.26
N GLN A 782 80.39 -154.92 73.75
CA GLN A 782 80.04 -154.62 72.34
C GLN A 782 79.78 -155.79 71.37
N ARG A 783 78.47 -156.03 71.15
CA ARG A 783 77.92 -156.29 69.81
C ARG A 783 76.79 -155.29 69.55
N VAL A 784 77.02 -154.44 68.55
CA VAL A 784 76.26 -153.24 68.12
C VAL A 784 75.38 -153.59 66.91
N GLY A 785 74.21 -152.93 66.74
CA GLY A 785 73.81 -152.39 65.41
C GLY A 785 72.33 -152.43 64.94
N TYR A 786 71.76 -151.22 64.75
CA TYR A 786 70.95 -150.68 63.61
C TYR A 786 69.39 -150.78 63.46
N THR A 787 68.71 -149.62 63.70
CA THR A 787 67.72 -148.75 62.96
C THR A 787 66.77 -149.14 61.80
N ARG A 788 65.55 -148.51 61.79
CA ARG A 788 64.78 -147.81 60.69
C ARG A 788 63.63 -146.94 61.30
N LEU A 789 63.55 -145.59 61.20
CA LEU A 789 63.06 -144.61 60.16
C LEU A 789 61.58 -144.77 59.69
N VAL A 790 60.77 -143.75 59.30
CA VAL A 790 60.41 -142.34 59.66
C VAL A 790 59.25 -141.94 58.68
N ALA A 791 58.47 -140.90 59.04
CA ALA A 791 57.54 -140.04 58.23
C ALA A 791 56.05 -140.48 58.12
N ALA A 792 55.05 -139.60 57.95
CA ALA A 792 54.76 -138.18 58.20
C ALA A 792 53.26 -137.95 57.87
N PHE A 793 52.64 -136.99 58.54
CA PHE A 793 51.55 -136.10 58.05
C PHE A 793 50.19 -136.64 57.49
N GLN A 794 49.13 -136.04 58.05
CA GLN A 794 48.01 -135.36 57.37
C GLN A 794 46.58 -135.92 57.54
N GLN A 795 45.76 -135.03 58.11
CA GLN A 795 44.34 -134.77 57.85
C GLN A 795 43.29 -135.86 58.12
N ARG A 796 42.76 -135.70 59.33
CA ARG A 796 41.36 -135.80 59.74
C ARG A 796 40.44 -134.97 58.84
N TRP A 797 39.30 -135.54 58.42
CA TRP A 797 37.92 -135.01 58.45
C TRP A 797 37.06 -135.74 57.40
N GLU A 798 36.06 -136.53 57.83
CA GLU A 798 34.65 -136.39 57.43
C GLU A 798 33.68 -137.45 58.01
N TYR A 799 32.48 -136.96 58.33
CA TYR A 799 31.20 -137.64 58.62
C TYR A 799 31.06 -138.58 59.84
N ARG A 800 30.19 -138.22 60.80
CA ARG A 800 28.73 -138.53 60.74
C ARG A 800 28.00 -138.26 62.09
N THR A 801 26.96 -137.43 62.00
CA THR A 801 25.64 -137.41 62.70
C THR A 801 25.49 -137.33 64.22
N ALA A 802 24.75 -136.27 64.59
CA ALA A 802 23.47 -136.28 65.30
C ALA A 802 23.40 -136.58 66.80
N GLY A 803 22.89 -135.58 67.53
CA GLY A 803 21.70 -135.77 68.35
C GLY A 803 21.84 -135.46 69.84
N TYR A 804 21.28 -134.31 70.25
CA TYR A 804 20.63 -133.99 71.55
C TYR A 804 21.44 -134.22 72.85
N SER A 805 21.45 -133.36 73.88
CA SER A 805 20.40 -132.48 74.40
C SER A 805 20.96 -131.39 75.34
N SER A 806 20.14 -130.35 75.50
CA SER A 806 19.91 -129.55 76.73
C SER A 806 21.08 -128.80 77.40
N SER A 807 21.07 -127.46 77.31
CA SER A 807 20.80 -126.53 78.43
C SER A 807 21.26 -125.09 78.09
N LEU A 808 20.38 -124.10 78.26
CA LEU A 808 20.64 -122.65 78.34
C LEU A 808 21.70 -122.31 79.44
N PRO A 809 22.26 -121.08 79.61
CA PRO A 809 21.86 -119.75 79.07
C PRO A 809 23.03 -118.79 78.65
N ALA A 810 22.70 -117.60 78.09
CA ALA A 810 23.41 -116.28 78.23
C ALA A 810 23.62 -115.38 76.97
N ASP A 811 22.83 -115.51 75.89
CA ASP A 811 22.99 -114.67 74.68
C ASP A 811 22.15 -113.36 74.63
N VAL A 812 21.57 -112.91 75.75
CA VAL A 812 20.56 -111.81 75.73
C VAL A 812 20.98 -110.55 76.49
N LEU A 813 22.20 -110.47 77.04
CA LEU A 813 22.66 -109.27 77.78
C LEU A 813 23.87 -108.54 77.16
N LEU A 814 24.47 -109.05 76.08
CA LEU A 814 25.53 -108.35 75.33
C LEU A 814 25.05 -107.71 74.00
N THR A 815 23.84 -108.05 73.57
CA THR A 815 23.15 -107.45 72.42
C THR A 815 22.56 -106.08 72.75
N CYS A 816 22.22 -105.78 74.01
CA CYS A 816 21.64 -104.48 74.38
C CYS A 816 22.67 -103.35 74.57
N LEU A 817 23.96 -103.65 74.77
CA LEU A 817 25.04 -102.63 74.85
C LEU A 817 25.75 -102.40 73.51
N SER A 818 25.60 -103.30 72.53
CA SER A 818 26.12 -103.11 71.16
C SER A 818 25.12 -102.44 70.21
N ILE A 819 23.82 -102.47 70.52
CA ILE A 819 22.77 -101.76 69.76
C ILE A 819 22.78 -100.25 70.08
N SER A 820 23.14 -99.81 71.29
CA SER A 820 23.14 -98.39 71.66
C SER A 820 24.27 -97.59 70.99
N ASP A 821 25.49 -98.14 70.94
CA ASP A 821 26.62 -97.45 70.31
C ASP A 821 26.53 -97.52 68.77
N SER A 822 26.09 -98.64 68.20
CA SER A 822 25.86 -98.74 66.75
C SER A 822 24.71 -97.86 66.26
N LEU A 823 23.63 -97.72 67.04
CA LEU A 823 22.56 -96.74 66.76
C LEU A 823 23.07 -95.31 66.90
N HIS A 824 23.92 -94.99 67.87
CA HIS A 824 24.46 -93.63 68.01
C HIS A 824 25.36 -93.23 66.83
N TRP A 825 26.27 -94.11 66.40
CA TRP A 825 27.09 -93.89 65.21
C TRP A 825 26.26 -93.86 63.91
N ALA A 826 25.25 -94.71 63.78
CA ALA A 826 24.33 -94.69 62.64
C ALA A 826 23.47 -93.41 62.62
N LEU A 827 22.98 -92.94 63.78
CA LEU A 827 22.24 -91.69 63.91
C LEU A 827 23.13 -90.48 63.60
N SER A 828 24.40 -90.48 64.04
CA SER A 828 25.35 -89.43 63.67
C SER A 828 25.74 -89.44 62.19
N GLY A 829 25.86 -90.62 61.56
CA GLY A 829 26.07 -90.75 60.11
C GLY A 829 24.89 -90.22 59.30
N LEU A 830 23.67 -90.63 59.67
CA LEU A 830 22.43 -90.13 59.06
C LEU A 830 22.28 -88.62 59.23
N ALA A 831 22.63 -88.07 60.40
CA ALA A 831 22.59 -86.63 60.63
C ALA A 831 23.61 -85.85 59.78
N LEU A 832 24.74 -86.45 59.39
CA LEU A 832 25.71 -85.84 58.48
C LEU A 832 25.25 -85.92 57.02
N GLU A 833 24.62 -87.02 56.62
CA GLU A 833 24.01 -87.20 55.30
C GLU A 833 22.81 -86.27 55.10
N GLU A 834 21.96 -86.11 56.11
CA GLU A 834 20.86 -85.15 56.12
C GLU A 834 21.37 -83.72 55.97
N ARG A 835 22.42 -83.34 56.72
CA ARG A 835 23.09 -82.04 56.55
C ARG A 835 23.69 -81.81 55.17
N LEU A 836 24.18 -82.85 54.50
CA LEU A 836 24.69 -82.75 53.14
C LEU A 836 23.52 -82.57 52.14
N ASN A 837 22.42 -83.29 52.33
CA ASN A 837 21.21 -83.13 51.51
C ASN A 837 20.61 -81.74 51.66
N ASP A 838 20.50 -81.20 52.88
CA ASP A 838 20.08 -79.81 53.11
C ASP A 838 20.94 -78.81 52.34
N LYS A 839 22.26 -79.08 52.25
CA LYS A 839 23.19 -78.23 51.51
C LYS A 839 23.02 -78.34 50.00
N LYS A 840 22.71 -79.53 49.48
CA LYS A 840 22.41 -79.75 48.07
C LYS A 840 21.10 -79.12 47.65
N GLU A 841 20.07 -79.18 48.49
CA GLU A 841 18.79 -78.49 48.25
C GLU A 841 18.97 -76.97 48.21
N GLN A 842 19.71 -76.41 49.18
CA GLN A 842 20.07 -74.98 49.17
C GLN A 842 20.86 -74.58 47.91
N LEU A 843 21.66 -75.49 47.36
CA LEU A 843 22.43 -75.25 46.15
C LEU A 843 21.50 -75.16 44.92
N LEU A 844 20.58 -76.11 44.77
CA LEU A 844 19.58 -76.14 43.69
C LEU A 844 18.69 -74.89 43.70
N GLU A 845 18.22 -74.46 44.87
CA GLU A 845 17.43 -73.22 44.98
C GLU A 845 18.21 -72.00 44.50
N LYS A 846 19.50 -71.92 44.86
CA LYS A 846 20.37 -70.81 44.48
C LYS A 846 20.76 -70.83 43.00
N GLU A 847 20.94 -72.02 42.41
CA GLU A 847 21.14 -72.21 40.96
C GLU A 847 19.94 -71.70 40.17
N LEU A 848 18.72 -72.02 40.60
CA LEU A 848 17.49 -71.59 39.94
C LEU A 848 17.34 -70.07 39.96
N ILE A 849 17.68 -69.43 41.10
CA ILE A 849 17.74 -67.97 41.21
C ILE A 849 18.80 -67.37 40.28
N LEU A 850 19.97 -68.00 40.14
CA LEU A 850 21.02 -67.55 39.22
C LEU A 850 20.54 -67.60 37.75
N GLU A 851 19.83 -68.66 37.35
CA GLU A 851 19.23 -68.78 36.02
C GLU A 851 18.20 -67.68 35.73
N GLU A 852 17.37 -67.33 36.71
CA GLU A 852 16.41 -66.23 36.57
C GLU A 852 17.12 -64.87 36.41
N ILE A 853 18.14 -64.60 37.23
CA ILE A 853 18.89 -63.33 37.17
C ILE A 853 19.71 -63.27 35.86
N THR A 854 20.25 -64.39 35.36
CA THR A 854 21.00 -64.41 34.09
C THR A 854 20.08 -64.11 32.91
N SER A 855 18.89 -64.71 32.89
CA SER A 855 17.84 -64.39 31.90
C SER A 855 17.44 -62.91 31.92
N LEU A 856 17.28 -62.31 33.12
CA LEU A 856 17.02 -60.88 33.28
C LEU A 856 18.17 -60.00 32.76
N SER A 857 19.42 -60.37 33.05
CA SER A 857 20.60 -59.64 32.58
C SER A 857 20.72 -59.64 31.06
N ASP A 858 20.47 -60.77 30.41
CA ASP A 858 20.51 -60.87 28.95
C ASP A 858 19.39 -60.05 28.28
N LYS A 859 18.18 -60.04 28.84
CA LYS A 859 17.10 -59.15 28.38
C LYS A 859 17.49 -57.68 28.48
N LEU A 860 18.05 -57.26 29.61
CA LEU A 860 18.49 -55.88 29.82
C LEU A 860 19.66 -55.50 28.89
N ARG A 861 20.55 -56.44 28.56
CA ARG A 861 21.63 -56.22 27.57
C ARG A 861 21.08 -55.98 26.16
N VAL A 862 20.09 -56.76 25.72
CA VAL A 862 19.44 -56.58 24.42
C VAL A 862 18.71 -55.23 24.37
N GLN A 863 17.94 -54.89 25.39
CA GLN A 863 17.25 -53.60 25.49
C GLN A 863 18.22 -52.41 25.47
N ALA A 864 19.37 -52.51 26.14
CA ALA A 864 20.41 -51.48 26.08
C ALA A 864 21.02 -51.35 24.68
N ALA A 865 21.18 -52.45 23.94
CA ALA A 865 21.70 -52.42 22.57
C ALA A 865 20.72 -51.76 21.59
N GLU A 866 19.43 -52.08 21.71
CA GLU A 866 18.36 -51.47 20.90
C GLU A 866 18.25 -49.96 21.16
N GLY A 867 18.29 -49.52 22.42
CA GLY A 867 18.25 -48.10 22.78
C GLY A 867 19.40 -47.26 22.18
N ARG A 868 20.57 -47.87 21.89
CA ARG A 868 21.67 -47.19 21.18
C ARG A 868 21.36 -46.93 19.70
N ALA A 869 20.64 -47.84 19.05
CA ALA A 869 20.29 -47.68 17.64
C ALA A 869 19.28 -46.53 17.47
N ASP A 870 18.25 -46.50 18.32
CA ASP A 870 17.20 -45.48 18.28
C ASP A 870 17.75 -44.08 18.57
N THR A 871 18.63 -43.96 19.57
CA THR A 871 19.29 -42.68 19.89
C THR A 871 20.17 -42.18 18.75
N LEU A 872 20.87 -43.07 18.05
CA LEU A 872 21.68 -42.72 16.87
C LEU A 872 20.83 -42.26 15.69
N GLU A 873 19.72 -42.94 15.42
CA GLU A 873 18.81 -42.56 14.33
C GLU A 873 18.21 -41.18 14.58
N LEU A 874 17.77 -40.92 15.81
CA LEU A 874 17.22 -39.61 16.18
C LEU A 874 18.27 -38.49 16.06
N ALA A 875 19.52 -38.75 16.46
CA ALA A 875 20.62 -37.80 16.29
C ALA A 875 20.91 -37.47 14.82
N LYS A 876 20.82 -38.46 13.91
CA LYS A 876 20.94 -38.22 12.45
C LYS A 876 19.83 -37.31 11.95
N ARG A 877 18.57 -37.56 12.35
CA ARG A 877 17.42 -36.72 11.97
C ARG A 877 17.57 -35.28 12.47
N VAL A 878 18.01 -35.07 13.71
CA VAL A 878 18.29 -33.73 14.24
C VAL A 878 19.33 -33.00 13.40
N ASN A 879 20.44 -33.66 13.05
CA ASN A 879 21.47 -33.07 12.19
C ASN A 879 20.96 -32.72 10.78
N GLU A 880 20.11 -33.57 10.19
CA GLU A 880 19.48 -33.28 8.90
C GLU A 880 18.58 -32.03 8.97
N TYR A 881 17.73 -31.92 9.99
CA TYR A 881 16.88 -30.74 10.18
C TYR A 881 17.69 -29.48 10.46
N GLN A 882 18.76 -29.57 11.26
CA GLN A 882 19.68 -28.44 11.48
C GLN A 882 20.38 -28.00 10.18
N SER A 883 20.74 -28.94 9.30
CA SER A 883 21.30 -28.62 7.99
C SER A 883 20.29 -27.91 7.07
N LYS A 884 19.04 -28.42 7.03
CA LYS A 884 17.94 -27.78 6.31
C LYS A 884 17.65 -26.37 6.84
N LEU A 885 17.61 -26.20 8.16
CA LEU A 885 17.44 -24.91 8.82
C LEU A 885 18.49 -23.91 8.34
N ARG A 886 19.78 -24.27 8.42
CA ARG A 886 20.88 -23.42 7.92
C ARG A 886 20.73 -23.08 6.43
N ALA A 887 20.24 -24.00 5.61
CA ALA A 887 20.01 -23.76 4.19
C ALA A 887 18.86 -22.76 3.95
N VAL A 888 17.74 -22.88 4.67
CA VAL A 888 16.62 -21.93 4.59
C VAL A 888 17.04 -20.56 5.12
N THR A 889 17.78 -20.49 6.24
CA THR A 889 18.29 -19.22 6.77
C THR A 889 19.19 -18.49 5.76
N ARG A 890 20.05 -19.21 5.02
CA ARG A 890 20.84 -18.61 3.94
C ARG A 890 19.98 -18.08 2.80
N LYS A 891 18.89 -18.79 2.43
CA LYS A 891 17.92 -18.31 1.44
C LYS A 891 17.23 -17.03 1.91
N ILE A 892 16.82 -16.97 3.18
CA ILE A 892 16.23 -15.77 3.79
C ILE A 892 17.20 -14.59 3.68
N MET A 893 18.47 -14.78 4.05
CA MET A 893 19.47 -13.71 3.96
C MET A 893 19.64 -13.19 2.52
N ALA A 894 19.62 -14.08 1.52
CA ALA A 894 19.67 -13.69 0.12
C ALA A 894 18.42 -12.90 -0.30
N THR A 895 17.22 -13.39 0.01
CA THR A 895 15.96 -12.71 -0.34
C THR A 895 15.75 -11.40 0.42
N VAL A 896 16.21 -11.31 1.66
CA VAL A 896 16.21 -10.06 2.44
C VAL A 896 17.17 -9.05 1.82
N SER A 897 18.33 -9.48 1.34
CA SER A 897 19.25 -8.60 0.61
C SER A 897 18.63 -8.08 -0.70
N GLU A 898 17.93 -8.95 -1.44
CA GLU A 898 17.15 -8.55 -2.63
C GLU A 898 16.04 -7.54 -2.27
N LEU A 899 15.30 -7.78 -1.17
CA LEU A 899 14.27 -6.85 -0.67
C LEU A 899 14.86 -5.49 -0.33
N SER A 900 16.01 -5.44 0.35
CA SER A 900 16.70 -4.18 0.66
C SER A 900 17.10 -3.43 -0.62
N MET A 901 17.54 -4.14 -1.67
CA MET A 901 17.84 -3.52 -2.96
C MET A 901 16.58 -2.96 -3.63
N TYR A 902 15.47 -3.71 -3.64
CA TYR A 902 14.20 -3.24 -4.18
C TYR A 902 13.63 -2.06 -3.40
N GLN A 903 13.75 -2.07 -2.07
CA GLN A 903 13.35 -0.95 -1.21
C GLN A 903 14.17 0.30 -1.51
N ALA A 904 15.50 0.17 -1.63
CA ALA A 904 16.37 1.30 -1.97
C ALA A 904 16.05 1.86 -3.38
N SER A 905 15.80 0.98 -4.36
CA SER A 905 15.42 1.39 -5.71
C SER A 905 14.04 2.06 -5.75
N ALA A 906 13.07 1.55 -4.98
CA ALA A 906 11.76 2.16 -4.86
C ALA A 906 11.82 3.54 -4.18
N LEU A 907 12.67 3.71 -3.16
CA LEU A 907 12.89 5.01 -2.52
C LEU A 907 13.53 6.00 -3.49
N LYS A 908 14.53 5.58 -4.29
CA LYS A 908 15.17 6.44 -5.27
C LYS A 908 14.19 6.90 -6.36
N LEU A 909 13.45 5.96 -6.96
CA LEU A 909 12.44 6.29 -7.97
C LEU A 909 11.27 7.09 -7.37
N GLY A 910 10.97 6.88 -6.08
CA GLY A 910 9.98 7.66 -5.34
C GLY A 910 10.39 9.11 -5.20
N ALA A 911 11.65 9.37 -4.84
CA ALA A 911 12.20 10.72 -4.77
C ALA A 911 12.20 11.41 -6.15
N GLU A 912 12.66 10.73 -7.21
CA GLU A 912 12.64 11.26 -8.58
C GLU A 912 11.21 11.58 -9.05
N LYS A 913 10.24 10.72 -8.71
CA LYS A 913 8.82 10.92 -8.99
C LYS A 913 8.21 12.08 -8.19
N GLU A 914 8.56 12.24 -6.92
CA GLU A 914 8.12 13.38 -6.09
C GLU A 914 8.71 14.70 -6.58
N GLU A 915 9.98 14.70 -7.00
CA GLU A 915 10.64 15.87 -7.60
C GLU A 915 9.90 16.31 -8.88
N LEU A 916 9.62 15.37 -9.79
CA LEU A 916 8.84 15.65 -11.01
C LEU A 916 7.39 16.03 -10.72
N GLU A 917 6.74 15.42 -9.73
CA GLU A 917 5.40 15.81 -9.29
C GLU A 917 5.36 17.24 -8.75
N SER A 918 6.35 17.60 -7.93
CA SER A 918 6.47 18.94 -7.38
C SER A 918 6.74 19.98 -8.47
N ALA A 919 7.61 19.66 -9.43
CA ALA A 919 7.91 20.52 -10.57
C ALA A 919 6.69 20.73 -11.47
N VAL A 920 5.92 19.66 -11.75
CA VAL A 920 4.68 19.75 -12.54
C VAL A 920 3.60 20.52 -11.78
N SER A 921 3.46 20.32 -10.47
CA SER A 921 2.51 21.06 -9.63
C SER A 921 2.85 22.54 -9.52
N LEU A 922 4.12 22.87 -9.31
CA LEU A 922 4.60 24.25 -9.26
C LEU A 922 4.39 24.95 -10.60
N ALA A 923 4.71 24.27 -11.70
CA ALA A 923 4.47 24.77 -13.05
C ALA A 923 2.98 25.04 -13.31
N ALA A 924 2.09 24.16 -12.84
CA ALA A 924 0.64 24.36 -12.94
C ALA A 924 0.16 25.55 -12.10
N GLN A 925 0.64 25.69 -10.86
CA GLN A 925 0.30 26.82 -9.98
C GLN A 925 0.79 28.16 -10.54
N ARG A 926 2.00 28.21 -11.08
CA ARG A 926 2.54 29.41 -11.75
C ARG A 926 1.73 29.76 -12.98
N LEU A 927 1.33 28.75 -13.77
CA LEU A 927 0.45 28.96 -14.92
C LEU A 927 -0.92 29.53 -14.50
N GLU A 928 -1.52 29.03 -13.40
CA GLU A 928 -2.76 29.57 -12.83
C GLU A 928 -2.60 31.01 -12.32
N ALA A 929 -1.43 31.35 -11.78
CA ALA A 929 -1.07 32.71 -11.37
C ALA A 929 -0.74 33.64 -12.55
N GLY A 930 -0.68 33.13 -13.78
CA GLY A 930 -0.28 33.88 -14.97
C GLY A 930 1.22 34.14 -15.08
N GLU A 931 2.03 33.44 -14.30
CA GLU A 931 3.50 33.49 -14.29
C GLU A 931 4.10 32.40 -15.20
N PRO A 932 5.34 32.56 -15.70
CA PRO A 932 6.01 31.54 -16.50
C PRO A 932 6.12 30.20 -15.76
N PRO A 933 5.75 29.06 -16.38
CA PRO A 933 5.65 27.76 -15.71
C PRO A 933 7.01 27.18 -15.24
N THR A 934 8.14 27.61 -15.80
CA THR A 934 9.49 27.21 -15.35
C THR A 934 10.47 28.38 -15.33
N ASP A 935 11.49 28.34 -14.46
CA ASP A 935 12.50 29.40 -14.36
C ASP A 935 13.27 29.62 -15.69
N ASP A 936 13.44 28.58 -16.50
CA ASP A 936 14.05 28.72 -17.83
C ASP A 936 13.15 29.48 -18.81
N THR A 937 11.82 29.33 -18.70
CA THR A 937 10.88 30.17 -19.47
C THR A 937 10.90 31.62 -19.02
N GLU A 938 11.13 31.88 -17.74
CA GLU A 938 11.32 33.24 -17.22
C GLU A 938 12.62 33.86 -17.77
N ARG A 939 13.70 33.08 -17.85
CA ARG A 939 14.97 33.52 -18.45
C ARG A 939 14.86 33.80 -19.94
N GLU A 940 14.15 32.96 -20.69
CA GLU A 940 13.88 33.19 -22.12
C GLU A 940 12.98 34.40 -22.33
N TRP A 941 11.94 34.58 -21.50
CA TRP A 941 11.10 35.77 -21.52
C TRP A 941 11.91 37.03 -21.23
N ALA A 942 12.76 37.00 -20.19
CA ALA A 942 13.67 38.11 -19.87
C ALA A 942 14.71 38.36 -20.97
N ARG A 943 15.09 37.35 -21.75
CA ARG A 943 15.96 37.51 -22.92
C ARG A 943 15.21 38.20 -24.06
N ILE A 944 14.00 37.74 -24.39
CA ILE A 944 13.15 38.32 -25.44
C ILE A 944 12.78 39.77 -25.06
N GLU A 945 12.50 40.04 -23.80
CA GLU A 945 12.20 41.38 -23.30
C GLU A 945 13.41 42.31 -23.40
N ARG A 946 14.63 41.83 -23.12
CA ARG A 946 15.87 42.58 -23.36
C ARG A 946 16.12 42.83 -24.85
N GLU A 947 15.86 41.85 -25.72
CA GLU A 947 15.94 41.98 -27.18
C GLU A 947 14.91 43.00 -27.69
N ARG A 948 13.70 43.03 -27.12
CA ARG A 948 12.66 44.03 -27.39
C ARG A 948 13.12 45.44 -27.01
N GLN A 949 13.61 45.61 -25.78
CA GLN A 949 14.11 46.90 -25.28
C GLN A 949 15.30 47.41 -26.12
N THR A 950 16.20 46.53 -26.53
CA THR A 950 17.32 46.92 -27.41
C THR A 950 16.86 47.32 -28.80
N LEU A 951 15.88 46.62 -29.39
CA LEU A 951 15.28 47.01 -30.67
C LEU A 951 14.52 48.34 -30.57
N GLU A 952 13.84 48.59 -29.46
CA GLU A 952 13.13 49.84 -29.17
C GLU A 952 14.11 51.02 -29.06
N ILE A 953 15.21 50.85 -28.31
CA ILE A 953 16.30 51.83 -28.23
C ILE A 953 16.88 52.11 -29.62
N LEU A 954 17.15 51.09 -30.43
CA LEU A 954 17.66 51.25 -31.80
C LEU A 954 16.65 51.94 -32.73
N ALA A 955 15.36 51.72 -32.53
CA ALA A 955 14.29 52.38 -33.27
C ALA A 955 14.18 53.86 -32.88
N ASP A 956 14.26 54.17 -31.59
CA ASP A 956 14.29 55.53 -31.06
C ASP A 956 15.54 56.29 -31.49
N GLU A 957 16.71 55.63 -31.52
CA GLU A 957 17.94 56.20 -32.08
C GLU A 957 17.78 56.51 -33.57
N ARG A 958 17.19 55.61 -34.36
CA ARG A 958 16.89 55.84 -35.78
C ARG A 958 15.91 56.99 -35.98
N LYS A 959 14.90 57.09 -35.12
CA LYS A 959 13.89 58.15 -35.14
C LYS A 959 14.49 59.49 -34.74
N ALA A 960 15.33 59.53 -33.72
CA ALA A 960 16.09 60.71 -33.33
C ALA A 960 17.07 61.17 -34.42
N ILE A 961 17.71 60.25 -35.15
CA ILE A 961 18.53 60.56 -36.32
C ILE A 961 17.67 61.15 -37.45
N ALA A 962 16.49 60.58 -37.71
CA ALA A 962 15.53 61.09 -38.70
C ALA A 962 15.00 62.49 -38.33
N ASP A 963 14.62 62.71 -37.07
CA ASP A 963 14.16 64.00 -36.56
C ASP A 963 15.29 65.06 -36.56
N ALA A 964 16.54 64.65 -36.31
CA ALA A 964 17.71 65.52 -36.44
C ALA A 964 18.00 65.92 -37.90
N LEU A 965 17.66 65.06 -38.87
CA LEU A 965 17.72 65.34 -40.30
C LEU A 965 16.57 66.25 -40.78
N ASP A 966 15.36 66.05 -40.27
CA ASP A 966 14.18 66.86 -40.62
C ASP A 966 14.23 68.27 -39.99
N GLY A 967 14.83 68.42 -38.81
CA GLY A 967 15.01 69.71 -38.11
C GLY A 967 15.93 70.73 -38.81
N HIS A 968 16.63 70.36 -39.89
CA HIS A 968 17.53 71.25 -40.65
C HIS A 968 16.97 71.70 -42.01
N THR A 969 15.67 71.54 -42.29
CA THR A 969 15.02 72.08 -43.49
C THR A 969 14.53 73.53 -43.32
N SER A 970 15.41 74.39 -42.83
CA SER A 970 15.30 75.84 -43.04
C SER A 970 16.69 76.45 -43.16
N GLN A 971 17.03 76.83 -44.39
CA GLN A 971 18.22 77.59 -44.78
C GLN A 971 19.58 76.91 -44.54
N VAL A 972 19.91 75.93 -45.37
CA VAL A 972 21.31 75.79 -45.82
C VAL A 972 21.42 76.50 -47.17
N GLN A 973 22.05 77.67 -47.19
CA GLN A 973 22.50 78.29 -48.43
C GLN A 973 23.54 77.37 -49.07
N SER A 974 23.13 76.65 -50.12
CA SER A 974 24.08 75.96 -50.98
C SER A 974 24.81 77.00 -51.84
N THR A 975 26.13 77.01 -51.79
CA THR A 975 27.00 77.75 -52.72
C THR A 975 27.21 77.01 -54.05
N ALA A 976 26.51 75.89 -54.28
CA ALA A 976 26.55 75.18 -55.55
C ALA A 976 25.54 75.78 -56.53
N ASP A 977 26.01 76.16 -57.72
CA ASP A 977 25.15 76.68 -58.78
C ASP A 977 23.98 75.72 -59.06
N PRO A 978 22.72 76.21 -59.05
CA PRO A 978 21.55 75.37 -59.27
C PRO A 978 21.61 74.79 -60.68
N ARG A 979 21.56 73.44 -60.77
CA ARG A 979 21.54 72.76 -62.06
C ARG A 979 20.24 73.09 -62.81
N PRO A 980 20.29 73.48 -64.10
CA PRO A 980 19.09 73.73 -64.89
C PRO A 980 18.34 72.42 -65.12
N ASN A 981 17.25 72.18 -64.39
CA ASN A 981 16.48 70.93 -64.49
C ASN A 981 15.48 70.90 -65.66
N ALA A 982 15.48 71.89 -66.57
CA ALA A 982 14.67 71.87 -67.78
C ALA A 982 15.24 72.77 -68.88
N TYR A 983 15.16 72.34 -70.13
CA TYR A 983 15.34 73.20 -71.31
C TYR A 983 13.96 73.72 -71.74
N ILE A 984 13.84 75.03 -71.98
CA ILE A 984 12.61 75.69 -72.45
C ILE A 984 12.79 76.04 -73.93
N PRO A 985 12.12 75.36 -74.88
CA PRO A 985 12.07 75.79 -76.28
C PRO A 985 11.03 76.91 -76.47
N GLU A 986 11.34 77.91 -77.29
CA GLU A 986 10.65 79.21 -77.40
C GLU A 986 9.16 79.18 -77.79
N ASN A 987 8.55 78.04 -78.12
CA ASN A 987 7.19 77.99 -78.67
C ASN A 987 6.09 77.45 -77.71
N LEU A 988 6.43 76.90 -76.55
CA LEU A 988 5.42 76.45 -75.57
C LEU A 988 6.00 76.63 -74.15
N GLY A 989 5.53 77.63 -73.40
CA GLY A 989 6.04 78.03 -72.09
C GLY A 989 5.77 77.07 -70.92
N ILE A 990 6.01 75.76 -71.09
CA ILE A 990 5.91 74.76 -70.01
C ILE A 990 7.17 73.86 -70.01
N PRO A 991 7.88 73.70 -68.86
CA PRO A 991 9.10 72.88 -68.77
C PRO A 991 8.87 71.38 -69.02
N LYS A 992 9.73 70.74 -69.80
CA LYS A 992 9.80 69.26 -69.94
C LYS A 992 10.99 68.70 -69.14
N PRO A 993 10.79 67.68 -68.27
CA PRO A 993 11.89 67.03 -67.57
C PRO A 993 12.74 66.17 -68.53
N TYR A 994 14.05 66.10 -68.29
CA TYR A 994 14.93 65.16 -69.00
C TYR A 994 14.48 63.72 -68.70
N GLY A 995 14.39 62.88 -69.72
CA GLY A 995 14.05 61.46 -69.55
C GLY A 995 15.09 60.67 -68.74
N SER A 996 14.94 59.34 -68.68
CA SER A 996 15.75 58.41 -67.89
C SER A 996 17.27 58.42 -68.12
N PHE A 997 17.78 59.20 -69.08
CA PHE A 997 19.20 59.41 -69.34
C PHE A 997 19.55 60.90 -69.37
N ALA A 998 19.59 61.54 -68.19
CA ALA A 998 20.04 62.92 -68.05
C ALA A 998 21.57 63.04 -68.26
N PRO A 999 22.10 64.08 -68.94
CA PRO A 999 23.53 64.26 -69.13
C PRO A 999 24.24 64.48 -67.77
N PHE A 1000 25.14 63.57 -67.41
CA PHE A 1000 25.91 63.62 -66.17
C PHE A 1000 27.21 64.41 -66.37
N LYS A 1001 27.40 65.48 -65.59
CA LYS A 1001 28.69 66.21 -65.52
C LYS A 1001 29.61 65.46 -64.53
N PRO A 1002 30.81 64.98 -64.95
CA PRO A 1002 31.72 64.26 -64.06
C PRO A 1002 32.11 65.10 -62.83
N GLN A 1003 32.06 64.52 -61.63
CA GLN A 1003 32.55 65.13 -60.39
C GLN A 1003 34.01 64.73 -60.15
N GLU A 1004 34.82 65.67 -59.63
CA GLU A 1004 36.18 65.39 -59.16
C GLU A 1004 36.15 64.51 -57.90
N PRO A 1005 37.10 63.58 -57.74
CA PRO A 1005 37.13 62.67 -56.60
C PRO A 1005 37.43 63.42 -55.29
N GLY A 1006 36.53 63.32 -54.30
CA GLY A 1006 36.66 63.93 -52.99
C GLY A 1006 37.77 63.30 -52.12
N SER A 1007 38.39 64.11 -51.26
CA SER A 1007 39.63 63.81 -50.51
C SER A 1007 39.51 62.82 -49.34
N THR A 1008 38.51 61.95 -49.34
CA THR A 1008 38.25 60.97 -48.26
C THR A 1008 38.10 59.54 -48.79
N MET A 1009 39.00 59.12 -49.68
CA MET A 1009 39.28 57.69 -49.84
C MET A 1009 40.13 57.19 -48.66
N ARG A 1010 39.47 56.75 -47.59
CA ARG A 1010 40.10 55.82 -46.65
C ARG A 1010 40.12 54.43 -47.30
N HIS A 1011 41.33 53.94 -47.53
CA HIS A 1011 41.65 52.60 -48.01
C HIS A 1011 40.77 51.50 -47.37
N ILE A 1012 39.95 50.82 -48.18
CA ILE A 1012 39.31 49.55 -47.79
C ILE A 1012 40.39 48.46 -47.91
N ARG A 1013 40.89 47.96 -46.77
CA ARG A 1013 41.69 46.72 -46.75
C ARG A 1013 40.76 45.54 -47.05
N LYS A 1014 41.08 44.75 -48.08
CA LYS A 1014 40.38 43.49 -48.39
C LYS A 1014 40.57 42.51 -47.22
N PRO A 1015 39.50 41.85 -46.71
CA PRO A 1015 39.63 40.84 -45.67
C PRO A 1015 40.30 39.57 -46.22
N VAL A 1016 41.25 39.02 -45.46
CA VAL A 1016 41.93 37.75 -45.76
C VAL A 1016 41.00 36.60 -45.35
N PRO A 1017 40.66 35.66 -46.26
CA PRO A 1017 39.87 34.49 -45.91
C PRO A 1017 40.66 33.53 -45.02
N LYS A 1018 40.05 33.03 -43.94
CA LYS A 1018 40.61 31.96 -43.10
C LYS A 1018 40.46 30.62 -43.82
N GLU A 1019 41.55 29.86 -43.89
CA GLU A 1019 41.56 28.51 -44.42
C GLU A 1019 40.75 27.57 -43.51
N ILE A 1020 39.87 26.79 -44.14
CA ILE A 1020 39.17 25.66 -43.52
C ILE A 1020 40.12 24.47 -43.66
N VAL A 1021 40.59 23.94 -42.53
CA VAL A 1021 41.27 22.64 -42.49
C VAL A 1021 40.19 21.57 -42.42
N ILE A 1022 40.22 20.62 -43.36
CA ILE A 1022 39.42 19.39 -43.36
C ILE A 1022 39.95 18.46 -42.27
#